data_AF-A0A0S8BRB2-F1
#
_entry.id   AF-A0A0S8BRB2-F1
#
_cell.length_a   1.000
_cell.length_b   1.000
_cell.length_c   1.000
_cell.angle_alpha   90.00
_cell.angle_beta   90.00
_cell.angle_gamma   90.00
#
_symmetry.space_group_name_H-M   'P 1'
#
loop_
_entity.id
_entity.type
_entity.pdbx_description
1 polymer ?
#
loop_
_entity_poly.entity_id
_entity_poly.type
_entity_poly.pdbx_seq_one_letter_code
_entity_poly.pdbx_strand_id
1 'polypeptide(L)'
;MQVATETLRVATDANLPPAELPAGNEERYAQYKVIRRNGAVVGFEPSKIVIAMTKAFIAVNGGTGAASARVREQVTKLTESVVSALMRRHPSGGTLHIEDIQDQVELALMREGEHNVARAYVLYREERARERAKERHLQDEIRGNTTITVKDGGVAKPLDLAAIAALVRDACEGLGRDVGPGPILQAMQRDLYDGVPMAEVRKSLVLAARGLIEQDPGYSYVTARLLLHTLRLETLGEEVTQAEMHLRYAEYLPRFVETGIEAGLLDERLANFDLKCLGAALDANRDLKFTYLGLQILYDRYFLHVQGSRIELPQIFFMRVAMGLALNETEDQREARAIEFYNVLSSFDFMSSTPTLFNSGTRRSQLASCYLTTVSDDLDGIYEAIKENALLQKFAGGLGNDWTPVRALGAHIKGTNGKSQGVVPFLKVVNDTAVAVNQGGKRKGAVCSYLETWHLDIEEFLELRKNTGDDRRRTHDMNTANWVPDLFMKRVMENGDWTLFSPSDVPDLHEKYGKAFERAYLEYERRAATGELKLYKKVPATQLWRKMLSMLFETGHPWITFKDPCNIRSPQQHVGVVHSSNLCTEITLNTGADEIAVCNLGSVNMPAHLDTSTGRIDMEKLRRTVSTAMRMLDNVIDLNFYSVNKARNSNFKHRPVG
;
A
#
# COMPACT_ATOMS: atom_id res chain seq x y z
N MET A 1 38.97 34.43 -27.55
CA MET A 1 40.13 34.87 -26.75
C MET A 1 40.97 33.64 -26.49
N GLN A 2 41.98 33.41 -27.34
CA GLN A 2 42.95 32.34 -27.20
C GLN A 2 43.75 32.58 -25.91
N VAL A 3 43.85 31.59 -25.03
CA VAL A 3 44.89 31.57 -24.00
C VAL A 3 45.55 30.20 -24.06
N ALA A 4 46.86 30.27 -24.25
CA ALA A 4 47.81 29.23 -24.58
C ALA A 4 47.78 28.03 -23.62
N THR A 5 47.80 26.85 -24.21
CA THR A 5 48.38 25.61 -23.66
C THR A 5 49.88 25.78 -23.47
N GLU A 6 50.34 25.84 -22.22
CA GLU A 6 51.73 25.59 -21.86
C GLU A 6 51.83 24.30 -21.04
N THR A 7 52.30 23.26 -21.72
CA THR A 7 52.76 21.99 -21.13
C THR A 7 53.98 22.22 -20.25
N LEU A 8 53.80 22.18 -18.93
CA LEU A 8 54.90 22.06 -17.97
C LEU A 8 55.44 20.62 -17.97
N ARG A 9 56.49 20.39 -18.76
CA ARG A 9 57.36 19.21 -18.62
C ARG A 9 58.08 19.30 -17.28
N VAL A 10 57.74 18.43 -16.34
CA VAL A 10 58.54 18.24 -15.11
C VAL A 10 59.80 17.46 -15.48
N ALA A 11 60.95 18.11 -15.32
CA ALA A 11 62.26 17.48 -15.44
C ALA A 11 62.40 16.38 -14.39
N THR A 12 62.70 15.17 -14.87
CA THR A 12 63.25 14.07 -14.09
C THR A 12 64.69 14.39 -13.65
N ASP A 13 65.08 13.84 -12.51
CA ASP A 13 66.42 13.84 -11.90
C ASP A 13 66.90 15.13 -11.23
N ALA A 14 66.48 15.30 -9.98
CA ALA A 14 67.29 15.95 -8.95
C ALA A 14 67.44 14.99 -7.77
N ASN A 15 68.59 14.32 -7.69
CA ASN A 15 68.97 13.44 -6.60
C ASN A 15 69.40 14.30 -5.40
N LEU A 16 68.47 14.59 -4.50
CA LEU A 16 68.72 15.27 -3.22
C LEU A 16 68.58 14.24 -2.09
N PRO A 17 69.47 14.24 -1.08
CA PRO A 17 69.40 13.27 0.01
C PRO A 17 68.11 13.49 0.83
N PRO A 18 67.41 12.41 1.22
CA PRO A 18 66.23 12.52 2.06
C PRO A 18 66.59 13.17 3.40
N ALA A 19 65.66 13.95 3.96
CA ALA A 19 65.79 14.41 5.34
C ALA A 19 65.83 13.17 6.27
N GLU A 20 66.97 12.96 6.93
CA GLU A 20 67.13 11.86 7.88
C GLU A 20 66.32 12.11 9.14
N LEU A 21 65.49 11.15 9.50
CA LEU A 21 64.91 11.04 10.85
C LEU A 21 66.02 10.58 11.81
N PRO A 22 66.00 10.98 13.09
CA PRO A 22 66.97 10.48 14.06
C PRO A 22 66.94 8.94 14.10
N ALA A 23 68.12 8.34 13.89
CA ALA A 23 68.30 6.88 13.85
C ALA A 23 67.89 6.26 15.20
N GLY A 24 66.81 5.47 15.18
CA GLY A 24 66.33 4.72 16.34
C GLY A 24 64.82 4.46 16.35
N ASN A 25 64.24 3.88 15.28
CA ASN A 25 62.79 3.57 15.27
C ASN A 25 62.33 2.39 14.38
N GLU A 26 63.24 1.58 13.83
CA GLU A 26 62.85 0.45 12.95
C GLU A 26 62.09 -0.66 13.70
N GLU A 27 62.36 -0.89 14.99
CA GLU A 27 61.64 -1.89 15.80
C GLU A 27 60.20 -1.48 16.13
N ARG A 28 59.90 -0.17 16.16
CA ARG A 28 58.59 0.36 16.61
C ARG A 28 57.45 0.10 15.63
N TYR A 29 57.76 -0.09 14.35
CA TYR A 29 56.75 -0.25 13.29
C TYR A 29 56.70 -1.65 12.68
N ALA A 30 57.54 -2.58 13.14
CA ALA A 30 57.66 -3.94 12.60
C ALA A 30 56.34 -4.76 12.67
N GLN A 31 55.43 -4.39 13.57
CA GLN A 31 54.13 -5.05 13.77
C GLN A 31 53.03 -4.52 12.83
N TYR A 32 53.34 -3.56 11.95
CA TYR A 32 52.37 -2.96 11.02
C TYR A 32 52.69 -3.32 9.57
N LYS A 33 51.65 -3.72 8.84
CA LYS A 33 51.72 -4.09 7.43
C LYS A 33 50.76 -3.23 6.61
N VAL A 34 51.09 -3.01 5.34
CA VAL A 34 50.25 -2.27 4.39
C VAL A 34 49.78 -3.19 3.28
N ILE A 35 48.47 -3.26 3.09
CA ILE A 35 47.85 -3.92 1.95
C ILE A 35 47.87 -2.94 0.78
N ARG A 36 48.66 -3.25 -0.25
CA ARG A 36 48.72 -2.50 -1.50
C ARG A 36 47.48 -2.77 -2.34
N ARG A 37 47.21 -1.88 -3.31
CA ARG A 37 46.06 -1.94 -4.23
C ARG A 37 45.98 -3.22 -5.08
N ASN A 38 47.07 -3.97 -5.18
CA ASN A 38 47.19 -5.25 -5.90
C ASN A 38 47.09 -6.47 -4.97
N GLY A 39 46.73 -6.28 -3.69
CA GLY A 39 46.64 -7.34 -2.69
C GLY A 39 47.98 -7.72 -2.03
N ALA A 40 49.11 -7.18 -2.51
CA ALA A 40 50.41 -7.47 -1.91
C ALA A 40 50.55 -6.81 -0.53
N VAL A 41 51.07 -7.55 0.44
CA VAL A 41 51.27 -7.08 1.81
C VAL A 41 52.75 -6.73 2.00
N VAL A 42 53.04 -5.49 2.40
CA VAL A 42 54.41 -5.00 2.65
C VAL A 42 54.54 -4.41 4.05
N GLY A 43 55.78 -4.24 4.55
CA GLY A 43 56.01 -3.55 5.83
C GLY A 43 55.56 -2.08 5.78
N PHE A 44 55.09 -1.56 6.91
CA PHE A 44 54.76 -0.13 7.04
C PHE A 44 56.03 0.71 7.19
N GLU A 45 56.25 1.64 6.25
CA GLU A 45 57.41 2.52 6.20
C GLU A 45 56.96 3.99 6.26
N PRO A 46 57.12 4.69 7.40
CA PRO A 46 56.79 6.12 7.52
C PRO A 46 57.51 7.01 6.49
N SER A 47 58.71 6.61 6.05
CA SER A 47 59.48 7.31 5.02
C SER A 47 58.71 7.46 3.70
N LYS A 48 57.82 6.52 3.35
CA LYS A 48 56.97 6.62 2.15
C LYS A 48 55.94 7.75 2.27
N ILE A 49 55.45 8.03 3.49
CA ILE A 49 54.55 9.14 3.77
C ILE A 49 55.31 10.46 3.64
N VAL A 50 56.50 10.56 4.23
CA VAL A 50 57.39 11.73 4.08
C VAL A 50 57.63 12.06 2.61
N ILE A 51 57.95 11.05 1.79
CA ILE A 51 58.20 11.23 0.35
C ILE A 51 56.95 11.74 -0.37
N ALA A 52 55.78 11.15 -0.09
CA ALA A 52 54.53 11.55 -0.73
C ALA A 52 54.13 12.99 -0.36
N MET A 53 54.26 13.35 0.92
CA MET A 53 53.98 14.69 1.42
C MET A 53 54.95 15.71 0.83
N THR A 54 56.25 15.41 0.83
CA THR A 54 57.28 16.26 0.24
C THR A 54 56.99 16.54 -1.23
N LYS A 55 56.62 15.51 -2.01
CA LYS A 55 56.26 15.69 -3.42
C LYS A 55 55.07 16.64 -3.60
N ALA A 56 54.07 16.58 -2.73
CA ALA A 56 52.93 17.50 -2.79
C ALA A 56 53.31 18.93 -2.42
N PHE A 57 54.16 19.14 -1.40
CA PHE A 57 54.68 20.47 -1.06
C PHE A 57 55.52 21.07 -2.20
N ILE A 58 56.35 20.25 -2.87
CA ILE A 58 57.16 20.67 -4.01
C ILE A 58 56.28 21.05 -5.21
N ALA A 59 55.23 20.26 -5.48
CA ALA A 59 54.31 20.52 -6.57
C ALA A 59 53.61 21.88 -6.47
N VAL A 60 53.41 22.40 -5.25
CA VAL A 60 52.76 23.71 -5.01
C VAL A 60 53.77 24.85 -4.88
N ASN A 61 54.88 24.63 -4.17
CA ASN A 61 55.83 25.70 -3.82
C ASN A 61 57.01 25.86 -4.78
N GLY A 62 57.14 24.99 -5.80
CA GLY A 62 58.25 25.00 -6.76
C GLY A 62 59.56 24.40 -6.22
N GLY A 63 60.45 23.99 -7.14
CA GLY A 63 61.67 23.24 -6.81
C GLY A 63 62.67 23.95 -5.89
N THR A 64 62.67 25.30 -5.86
CA THR A 64 63.52 26.10 -4.96
C THR A 64 63.03 26.14 -3.52
N GLY A 65 61.74 25.85 -3.27
CA GLY A 65 61.17 25.71 -1.93
C GLY A 65 61.46 24.37 -1.25
N ALA A 66 61.88 23.35 -2.02
CA ALA A 66 62.11 21.98 -1.57
C ALA A 66 63.25 21.84 -0.53
N ALA A 67 64.21 22.78 -0.53
CA ALA A 67 65.35 22.78 0.38
C ALA A 67 65.10 23.58 1.68
N SER A 68 63.98 24.30 1.77
CA SER A 68 63.68 25.13 2.95
C SER A 68 63.55 24.26 4.19
N ALA A 69 64.31 24.60 5.25
CA ALA A 69 64.23 23.92 6.54
C ALA A 69 62.79 23.89 7.08
N ARG A 70 62.01 24.94 6.79
CA ARG A 70 60.60 25.06 7.18
C ARG A 70 59.71 23.98 6.58
N VAL A 71 59.89 23.65 5.30
CA VAL A 71 59.07 22.62 4.62
C VAL A 71 59.42 21.23 5.14
N ARG A 72 60.71 20.96 5.40
CA ARG A 72 61.14 19.69 5.98
C ARG A 72 60.58 19.49 7.39
N GLU A 73 60.66 20.51 8.24
CA GLU A 73 60.11 20.47 9.59
C GLU A 73 58.58 20.26 9.58
N GLN A 74 57.89 20.95 8.68
CA GLN A 74 56.44 20.84 8.53
C GLN A 74 56.00 19.47 8.02
N VAL A 75 56.70 18.90 7.03
CA VAL A 75 56.42 17.54 6.53
C VAL A 75 56.69 16.50 7.62
N THR A 76 57.74 16.66 8.42
CA THR A 76 58.02 15.75 9.55
C THR A 76 56.91 15.80 10.58
N LYS A 77 56.49 17.00 11.02
CA LYS A 77 55.38 17.17 11.98
C LYS A 77 54.07 16.56 11.46
N LEU A 78 53.76 16.79 10.19
CA LEU A 78 52.57 16.21 9.57
C LEU A 78 52.65 14.69 9.45
N THR A 79 53.81 14.15 9.08
CA THR A 79 54.03 12.70 9.01
C THR A 79 53.86 12.06 10.38
N GLU A 80 54.40 12.67 11.44
CA GLU A 80 54.22 12.19 12.82
C GLU A 80 52.75 12.21 13.24
N SER A 81 52.00 13.24 12.85
CA SER A 81 50.56 13.33 13.09
C SER A 81 49.79 12.19 12.39
N VAL A 82 50.11 11.91 11.12
CA VAL A 82 49.53 10.81 10.33
C VAL A 82 49.84 9.46 10.96
N VAL A 83 51.12 9.21 11.28
CA VAL A 83 51.55 7.96 11.91
C VAL A 83 50.86 7.79 13.27
N SER A 84 50.85 8.83 14.11
CA SER A 84 50.15 8.81 15.41
C SER A 84 48.66 8.51 15.27
N ALA A 85 47.98 9.04 14.26
CA ALA A 85 46.57 8.78 14.00
C ALA A 85 46.32 7.33 13.55
N LEU A 86 47.17 6.79 12.66
CA LEU A 86 47.09 5.39 12.20
C LEU A 86 47.36 4.40 13.34
N MET A 87 48.38 4.65 14.15
CA MET A 87 48.75 3.76 15.26
C MET A 87 47.73 3.80 16.40
N ARG A 88 47.12 4.96 16.69
CA ARG A 88 46.04 5.07 17.70
C ARG A 88 44.83 4.21 17.37
N ARG A 89 44.53 3.99 16.08
CA ARG A 89 43.44 3.12 15.63
C ARG A 89 43.78 1.63 15.72
N HIS A 90 45.06 1.27 15.76
CA HIS A 90 45.53 -0.12 15.79
C HIS A 90 46.66 -0.32 16.84
N PRO A 91 46.37 -0.22 18.15
CA PRO A 91 47.39 -0.16 19.20
C PRO A 91 48.24 -1.42 19.37
N SER A 92 47.79 -2.57 18.85
CA SER A 92 48.45 -3.88 18.96
C SER A 92 49.08 -4.37 17.64
N GLY A 93 49.29 -3.48 16.67
CA GLY A 93 49.74 -3.86 15.32
C GLY A 93 48.58 -4.27 14.41
N GLY A 94 48.86 -4.46 13.11
CA GLY A 94 47.81 -4.84 12.15
C GLY A 94 48.11 -4.49 10.69
N THR A 95 47.17 -4.81 9.82
CA THR A 95 47.19 -4.48 8.40
C THR A 95 46.38 -3.21 8.12
N LEU A 96 47.01 -2.22 7.49
CA LEU A 96 46.39 -0.97 7.03
C LEU A 96 46.15 -1.05 5.52
N HIS A 97 45.00 -0.60 5.01
CA HIS A 97 44.84 -0.45 3.58
C HIS A 97 45.56 0.81 3.10
N ILE A 98 46.16 0.78 1.91
CA ILE A 98 46.89 1.95 1.37
C ILE A 98 46.01 3.20 1.23
N GLU A 99 44.71 3.03 1.00
CA GLU A 99 43.76 4.16 0.96
C GLU A 99 43.57 4.81 2.33
N ASP A 100 43.56 4.02 3.41
CA ASP A 100 43.44 4.56 4.78
C ASP A 100 44.60 5.49 5.12
N ILE A 101 45.81 5.15 4.64
CA ILE A 101 47.01 5.98 4.82
C ILE A 101 46.87 7.28 4.02
N GLN A 102 46.35 7.21 2.80
CA GLN A 102 46.14 8.41 1.98
C GLN A 102 45.08 9.34 2.58
N ASP A 103 43.98 8.79 3.10
CA ASP A 103 42.94 9.56 3.78
C ASP A 103 43.48 10.27 5.02
N GLN A 104 44.37 9.63 5.78
CA GLN A 104 45.01 10.27 6.93
C GLN A 104 46.00 11.38 6.51
N VAL A 105 46.71 11.21 5.39
CA VAL A 105 47.60 12.25 4.85
C VAL A 105 46.80 13.49 4.41
N GLU A 106 45.68 13.28 3.72
CA GLU A 106 44.77 14.37 3.33
C GLU A 106 44.20 15.09 4.55
N LEU A 107 43.73 14.34 5.54
CA LEU A 107 43.18 14.89 6.77
C LEU A 107 44.21 15.70 7.57
N ALA A 108 45.45 15.24 7.64
CA ALA A 108 46.54 15.95 8.31
C ALA A 108 46.88 17.27 7.60
N LEU A 109 46.96 17.25 6.26
CA LEU A 109 47.18 18.47 5.46
C LEU A 109 46.04 19.49 5.61
N MET A 110 44.79 19.02 5.62
CA MET A 110 43.62 19.90 5.80
C MET A 110 43.56 20.52 7.20
N ARG A 111 43.89 19.77 8.26
CA ARG A 111 43.81 20.23 9.66
C ARG A 111 44.86 21.27 10.03
N GLU A 112 46.06 21.19 9.45
CA GLU A 112 47.13 22.16 9.70
C GLU A 112 47.04 23.39 8.78
N GLY A 113 45.95 23.55 8.02
CA GLY A 113 45.69 24.75 7.20
C GLY A 113 46.41 24.78 5.85
N GLU A 114 47.04 23.67 5.44
CA GLU A 114 47.78 23.55 4.18
C GLU A 114 46.86 23.25 2.98
N HIS A 115 45.85 24.12 2.79
CA HIS A 115 44.75 23.89 1.83
C HIS A 115 45.22 23.75 0.38
N ASN A 116 46.23 24.50 -0.04
CA ASN A 116 46.75 24.43 -1.41
C ASN A 116 47.49 23.11 -1.66
N VAL A 117 48.27 22.64 -0.69
CA VAL A 117 48.99 21.36 -0.75
C VAL A 117 48.03 20.18 -0.65
N ALA A 118 47.02 20.26 0.24
CA ALA A 118 45.95 19.27 0.34
C ALA A 118 45.20 19.13 -1.00
N ARG A 119 44.81 20.26 -1.61
CA ARG A 119 44.11 20.26 -2.91
C ARG A 119 44.95 19.62 -4.01
N ALA A 120 46.24 19.97 -4.10
CA ALA A 120 47.15 19.38 -5.08
C ALA A 120 47.34 17.87 -4.86
N TYR A 121 47.44 17.43 -3.60
CA TYR A 121 47.53 16.01 -3.24
C TYR A 121 46.27 15.23 -3.66
N VAL A 122 45.08 15.75 -3.37
CA VAL A 122 43.80 15.12 -3.74
C VAL A 122 43.65 15.02 -5.27
N LEU A 123 43.94 16.11 -6.00
CA LEU A 123 43.84 16.11 -7.46
C LEU A 123 44.80 15.09 -8.10
N TYR A 124 46.04 14.99 -7.61
CA TYR A 124 47.00 14.00 -8.07
C TYR A 124 46.56 12.56 -7.75
N ARG A 125 46.01 12.33 -6.55
CA ARG A 125 45.46 11.02 -6.15
C ARG A 125 44.33 10.58 -7.08
N GLU A 126 43.41 11.49 -7.35
CA GLU A 126 42.24 11.29 -8.21
C GLU A 126 42.62 11.05 -9.68
N GLU A 127 43.55 11.82 -10.22
CA GLU A 127 44.07 11.61 -11.58
C GLU A 127 44.69 10.21 -11.74
N ARG A 128 45.53 9.80 -10.78
CA ARG A 128 46.11 8.46 -10.77
C ARG A 128 45.06 7.37 -10.55
N ALA A 129 43.98 7.65 -9.82
CA ALA A 129 42.86 6.71 -9.66
C ALA A 129 42.11 6.50 -10.97
N ARG A 130 41.87 7.58 -11.74
CA ARG A 130 41.27 7.51 -13.07
C ARG A 130 42.13 6.76 -14.08
N GLU A 131 43.44 6.98 -14.10
CA GLU A 131 44.36 6.23 -14.96
C GLU A 131 44.27 4.72 -14.68
N ARG A 132 44.28 4.33 -13.40
CA ARG A 132 44.12 2.93 -13.00
C ARG A 132 42.74 2.35 -13.34
N ALA A 133 41.67 3.15 -13.21
CA ALA A 133 40.34 2.73 -13.60
C ALA A 133 40.24 2.49 -15.11
N LYS A 134 40.90 3.32 -15.93
CA LYS A 134 41.02 3.11 -17.38
C LYS A 134 41.80 1.83 -17.72
N GLU A 135 42.91 1.56 -17.02
CA GLU A 135 43.68 0.32 -17.22
C GLU A 135 42.89 -0.93 -16.81
N ARG A 136 42.12 -0.88 -15.72
CA ARG A 136 41.21 -1.98 -15.33
C ARG A 136 40.07 -2.16 -16.32
N HIS A 137 39.46 -1.08 -16.80
CA HIS A 137 38.43 -1.13 -17.84
C HIS A 137 38.95 -1.78 -19.12
N LEU A 138 40.20 -1.48 -19.51
CA LEU A 138 40.86 -2.13 -20.65
C LEU A 138 41.09 -3.63 -20.42
N GLN A 139 41.42 -4.04 -19.19
CA GLN A 139 41.59 -5.46 -18.82
C GLN A 139 40.25 -6.22 -18.72
N ASP A 140 39.18 -5.56 -18.29
CA ASP A 140 37.83 -6.14 -18.20
C ASP A 140 37.16 -6.25 -19.58
N GLU A 141 37.40 -5.29 -20.50
CA GLU A 141 37.02 -5.41 -21.91
C GLU A 141 37.66 -6.64 -22.59
N ILE A 142 38.90 -6.99 -22.22
CA ILE A 142 39.60 -8.19 -22.73
C ILE A 142 39.03 -9.50 -22.12
N ARG A 143 38.38 -9.44 -20.95
CA ARG A 143 37.73 -10.59 -20.29
C ARG A 143 36.23 -10.76 -20.64
N GLY A 144 35.62 -9.78 -21.30
CA GLY A 144 34.17 -9.58 -21.39
C GLY A 144 33.33 -10.54 -22.26
N ASN A 145 33.74 -11.78 -22.47
CA ASN A 145 32.98 -12.75 -23.29
C ASN A 145 32.52 -13.99 -22.52
N THR A 146 32.24 -13.87 -21.22
CA THR A 146 31.58 -14.95 -20.46
C THR A 146 30.09 -14.94 -20.78
N THR A 147 29.67 -15.84 -21.67
CA THR A 147 28.24 -16.06 -21.95
C THR A 147 27.61 -16.70 -20.71
N ILE A 148 26.71 -15.99 -20.02
CA ILE A 148 25.98 -16.52 -18.87
C ILE A 148 25.02 -17.61 -19.38
N THR A 149 25.08 -18.80 -18.81
CA THR A 149 24.14 -19.89 -19.11
C THR A 149 22.95 -19.80 -18.17
N VAL A 150 21.73 -19.96 -18.69
CA VAL A 150 20.49 -20.00 -17.89
C VAL A 150 19.84 -21.36 -17.96
N LYS A 151 19.12 -21.73 -16.89
CA LYS A 151 18.28 -22.92 -16.85
C LYS A 151 16.83 -22.56 -17.17
N ASP A 152 16.31 -23.07 -18.27
CA ASP A 152 14.92 -22.91 -18.66
C ASP A 152 14.26 -24.29 -18.81
N GLY A 153 13.24 -24.57 -18.00
CA GLY A 153 12.64 -25.92 -17.95
C GLY A 153 13.62 -27.05 -17.61
N GLY A 154 14.74 -26.74 -16.93
CA GLY A 154 15.82 -27.70 -16.63
C GLY A 154 16.88 -27.85 -17.73
N VAL A 155 16.71 -27.20 -18.88
CA VAL A 155 17.68 -27.21 -19.98
C VAL A 155 18.61 -26.00 -19.86
N ALA A 156 19.91 -26.23 -19.94
CA ALA A 156 20.92 -25.18 -19.97
C ALA A 156 21.00 -24.57 -21.38
N LYS A 157 20.76 -23.25 -21.49
CA LYS A 157 20.86 -22.50 -22.74
C LYS A 157 21.60 -21.17 -22.50
N PRO A 158 22.33 -20.64 -23.50
CA PRO A 158 22.95 -19.32 -23.36
C PRO A 158 21.88 -18.25 -23.18
N LEU A 159 22.14 -17.26 -22.32
CA LEU A 159 21.24 -16.14 -22.12
C LEU A 159 21.19 -15.25 -23.36
N ASP A 160 20.01 -15.11 -23.95
CA ASP A 160 19.79 -14.17 -25.04
C ASP A 160 19.64 -12.74 -24.49
N LEU A 161 20.78 -12.07 -24.31
CA LEU A 161 20.84 -10.68 -23.88
C LEU A 161 20.21 -9.72 -24.90
N ALA A 162 20.19 -10.07 -26.19
CA ALA A 162 19.60 -9.22 -27.21
C ALA A 162 18.08 -9.22 -27.10
N ALA A 163 17.47 -10.40 -26.89
CA ALA A 163 16.04 -10.54 -26.63
C ALA A 163 15.63 -9.83 -25.32
N ILE A 164 16.38 -9.98 -24.24
CA ILE A 164 16.11 -9.26 -22.97
C ILE A 164 16.20 -7.75 -23.18
N ALA A 165 17.24 -7.27 -23.87
CA ALA A 165 17.38 -5.84 -24.15
C ALA A 165 16.23 -5.31 -25.03
N ALA A 166 15.71 -6.12 -25.96
CA ALA A 166 14.52 -5.77 -26.74
C ALA A 166 13.28 -5.66 -25.85
N LEU A 167 13.02 -6.67 -25.00
CA LEU A 167 11.90 -6.65 -24.07
C LEU A 167 11.91 -5.42 -23.15
N VAL A 168 13.07 -5.06 -22.60
CA VAL A 168 13.19 -3.87 -21.73
C VAL A 168 13.01 -2.58 -22.52
N ARG A 169 13.50 -2.51 -23.77
CA ARG A 169 13.26 -1.35 -24.64
C ARG A 169 11.77 -1.15 -24.92
N ASP A 170 11.07 -2.23 -25.27
CA ASP A 170 9.63 -2.20 -25.53
C ASP A 170 8.87 -1.78 -24.26
N ALA A 171 9.29 -2.26 -23.09
CA ALA A 171 8.72 -1.84 -21.82
C ALA A 171 8.93 -0.34 -21.52
N CYS A 172 10.00 0.28 -22.01
CA CYS A 172 10.27 1.72 -21.86
C CYS A 172 9.55 2.62 -22.89
N GLU A 173 8.89 2.06 -23.89
CA GLU A 173 8.33 2.83 -25.01
C GLU A 173 7.27 3.87 -24.55
N GLY A 174 7.39 5.10 -25.05
CA GLY A 174 6.41 6.17 -24.81
C GLY A 174 6.40 6.78 -23.40
N LEU A 175 7.42 6.53 -22.57
CA LEU A 175 7.48 6.99 -21.18
C LEU A 175 8.43 8.19 -20.94
N GLY A 176 8.90 8.83 -22.01
CA GLY A 176 9.82 9.98 -21.93
C GLY A 176 11.28 9.57 -22.18
N ARG A 177 12.18 10.56 -22.16
CA ARG A 177 13.61 10.36 -22.48
C ARG A 177 14.43 9.84 -21.31
N ASP A 178 13.98 10.11 -20.08
CA ASP A 178 14.71 9.79 -18.85
C ASP A 178 14.40 8.36 -18.35
N VAL A 179 13.38 7.72 -18.92
CA VAL A 179 13.00 6.33 -18.66
C VAL A 179 13.63 5.43 -19.72
N GLY A 180 14.78 4.83 -19.40
CA GLY A 180 15.58 4.07 -20.35
C GLY A 180 15.91 2.63 -19.89
N PRO A 181 16.28 1.74 -20.83
CA PRO A 181 16.58 0.34 -20.53
C PRO A 181 17.94 0.14 -19.85
N GLY A 182 18.89 1.07 -20.06
CA GLY A 182 20.29 0.94 -19.63
C GLY A 182 20.46 0.67 -18.13
N PRO A 183 19.88 1.49 -17.24
CA PRO A 183 19.98 1.27 -15.79
C PRO A 183 19.43 -0.08 -15.33
N ILE A 184 18.32 -0.54 -15.95
CA ILE A 184 17.69 -1.84 -15.64
C ILE A 184 18.61 -2.99 -16.03
N LEU A 185 19.14 -2.96 -17.27
CA LEU A 185 20.01 -4.01 -17.79
C LEU A 185 21.33 -4.09 -17.00
N GLN A 186 21.92 -2.95 -16.65
CA GLN A 186 23.13 -2.90 -15.84
C GLN A 186 22.89 -3.44 -14.42
N ALA A 187 21.75 -3.13 -13.81
CA ALA A 187 21.40 -3.67 -12.50
C ALA A 187 21.19 -5.17 -12.55
N MET A 188 20.42 -5.66 -13.51
CA MET A 188 20.19 -7.10 -13.73
C MET A 188 21.52 -7.84 -13.92
N GLN A 189 22.42 -7.37 -14.81
CA GLN A 189 23.69 -8.05 -15.09
C GLN A 189 24.59 -8.21 -13.86
N ARG A 190 24.54 -7.30 -12.88
CA ARG A 190 25.31 -7.44 -11.63
C ARG A 190 24.80 -8.56 -10.73
N ASP A 191 23.51 -8.87 -10.83
CA ASP A 191 22.82 -9.82 -9.96
C ASP A 191 22.71 -11.22 -10.59
N LEU A 192 23.08 -11.38 -11.87
CA LEU A 192 23.08 -12.66 -12.56
C LEU A 192 24.34 -13.48 -12.25
N TYR A 193 24.14 -14.80 -12.09
CA TYR A 193 25.20 -15.79 -11.94
C TYR A 193 25.01 -16.94 -12.94
N ASP A 194 26.08 -17.68 -13.24
CA ASP A 194 26.00 -18.79 -14.20
C ASP A 194 25.09 -19.92 -13.68
N GLY A 195 24.21 -20.41 -14.55
CA GLY A 195 23.22 -21.44 -14.23
C GLY A 195 21.95 -20.93 -13.56
N VAL A 196 21.73 -19.61 -13.51
CA VAL A 196 20.52 -18.98 -12.95
C VAL A 196 19.24 -19.45 -13.67
N PRO A 197 18.15 -19.75 -12.95
CA PRO A 197 16.87 -20.07 -13.57
C PRO A 197 16.29 -18.91 -14.37
N MET A 198 15.70 -19.17 -15.54
CA MET A 198 15.10 -18.13 -16.39
C MET A 198 13.97 -17.35 -15.68
N ALA A 199 13.24 -18.00 -14.77
CA ALA A 199 12.26 -17.35 -13.92
C ALA A 199 12.89 -16.30 -12.97
N GLU A 200 14.09 -16.56 -12.44
CA GLU A 200 14.82 -15.60 -11.61
C GLU A 200 15.34 -14.42 -12.42
N VAL A 201 15.73 -14.64 -13.69
CA VAL A 201 16.11 -13.55 -14.61
C VAL A 201 14.95 -12.58 -14.81
N ARG A 202 13.74 -13.09 -15.11
CA ARG A 202 12.54 -12.24 -15.26
C ARG A 202 12.22 -11.47 -13.99
N LYS A 203 12.31 -12.14 -12.83
CA LYS A 203 12.08 -11.51 -11.53
C LYS A 203 13.11 -10.41 -11.24
N SER A 204 14.38 -10.65 -11.59
CA SER A 204 15.46 -9.66 -11.45
C SER A 204 15.18 -8.41 -12.28
N LEU A 205 14.69 -8.55 -13.53
CA LEU A 205 14.28 -7.39 -14.35
C LEU A 205 13.19 -6.54 -13.68
N VAL A 206 12.16 -7.18 -13.13
CA VAL A 206 11.07 -6.48 -12.41
C VAL A 206 11.61 -5.77 -11.16
N LEU A 207 12.48 -6.42 -10.38
CA LEU A 207 13.07 -5.81 -9.18
C LEU A 207 14.01 -4.66 -9.52
N ALA A 208 14.82 -4.79 -10.57
CA ALA A 208 15.70 -3.76 -11.06
C ALA A 208 14.92 -2.52 -11.53
N ALA A 209 13.87 -2.71 -12.33
CA ALA A 209 12.99 -1.62 -12.76
C ALA A 209 12.26 -0.96 -11.58
N ARG A 210 11.80 -1.75 -10.61
CA ARG A 210 11.12 -1.25 -9.41
C ARG A 210 12.01 -0.32 -8.59
N GLY A 211 13.30 -0.63 -8.45
CA GLY A 211 14.26 0.20 -7.72
C GLY A 211 14.44 1.60 -8.33
N LEU A 212 14.12 1.76 -9.62
CA LEU A 212 14.24 3.04 -10.33
C LEU A 212 13.00 3.92 -10.22
N ILE A 213 11.89 3.43 -9.64
CA ILE A 213 10.66 4.22 -9.42
C ILE A 213 10.92 5.46 -8.55
N GLU A 214 11.87 5.36 -7.61
CA GLU A 214 12.28 6.50 -6.77
C GLU A 214 12.95 7.61 -7.59
N GLN A 215 13.64 7.26 -8.68
CA GLN A 215 14.32 8.21 -9.54
C GLN A 215 13.36 8.85 -10.55
N ASP A 216 12.48 8.05 -11.15
CA ASP A 216 11.45 8.52 -12.07
C ASP A 216 10.18 7.65 -11.97
N PRO A 217 8.99 8.26 -11.74
CA PRO A 217 7.74 7.51 -11.61
C PRO A 217 7.35 6.72 -12.88
N GLY A 218 7.88 7.08 -14.04
CA GLY A 218 7.69 6.38 -15.31
C GLY A 218 8.15 4.91 -15.25
N TYR A 219 9.16 4.60 -14.44
CA TYR A 219 9.57 3.21 -14.21
C TYR A 219 8.49 2.35 -13.54
N SER A 220 7.45 2.94 -12.96
CA SER A 220 6.29 2.18 -12.46
C SER A 220 5.54 1.48 -13.60
N TYR A 221 5.42 2.13 -14.76
CA TYR A 221 4.82 1.53 -15.96
C TYR A 221 5.75 0.51 -16.60
N VAL A 222 7.07 0.76 -16.65
CA VAL A 222 8.06 -0.22 -17.12
C VAL A 222 7.98 -1.50 -16.29
N THR A 223 7.96 -1.35 -14.96
CA THR A 223 7.88 -2.47 -14.02
C THR A 223 6.57 -3.26 -14.21
N ALA A 224 5.45 -2.57 -14.42
CA ALA A 224 4.17 -3.22 -14.74
C ALA A 224 4.23 -4.01 -16.07
N ARG A 225 4.81 -3.43 -17.12
CA ARG A 225 4.95 -4.07 -18.45
C ARG A 225 5.84 -5.31 -18.40
N LEU A 226 6.92 -5.28 -17.60
CA LEU A 226 7.78 -6.45 -17.38
C LEU A 226 7.07 -7.55 -16.57
N LEU A 227 6.31 -7.19 -15.54
CA LEU A 227 5.47 -8.12 -14.79
C LEU A 227 4.41 -8.77 -15.70
N LEU A 228 3.80 -7.97 -16.57
CA LEU A 228 2.79 -8.42 -17.52
C LEU A 228 3.35 -9.46 -18.51
N HIS A 229 4.59 -9.31 -18.96
CA HIS A 229 5.24 -10.32 -19.80
C HIS A 229 5.38 -11.66 -19.07
N THR A 230 5.67 -11.64 -17.76
CA THR A 230 5.72 -12.86 -16.93
C THR A 230 4.33 -13.50 -16.81
N LEU A 231 3.30 -12.68 -16.58
CA LEU A 231 1.91 -13.14 -16.51
C LEU A 231 1.43 -13.75 -17.84
N ARG A 232 1.79 -13.16 -18.99
CA ARG A 232 1.47 -13.71 -20.32
C ARG A 232 2.08 -15.08 -20.52
N LEU A 233 3.37 -15.23 -20.18
CA LEU A 233 4.02 -16.53 -20.27
C LEU A 233 3.34 -17.56 -19.36
N GLU A 234 3.04 -17.19 -18.12
CA GLU A 234 2.39 -18.09 -17.16
C GLU A 234 1.02 -18.57 -17.67
N THR A 235 0.21 -17.65 -18.19
CA THR A 235 -1.17 -17.95 -18.58
C THR A 235 -1.31 -18.54 -19.98
N LEU A 236 -0.54 -18.07 -20.96
CA LEU A 236 -0.62 -18.54 -22.35
C LEU A 236 0.34 -19.71 -22.62
N GLY A 237 1.37 -19.89 -21.80
CA GLY A 237 2.41 -20.91 -21.98
C GLY A 237 3.47 -20.57 -23.03
N GLU A 238 3.40 -19.37 -23.62
CA GLU A 238 4.33 -18.89 -24.65
C GLU A 238 4.69 -17.41 -24.44
N GLU A 239 5.83 -16.99 -24.99
CA GLU A 239 6.20 -15.58 -25.00
C GLU A 239 5.42 -14.84 -26.09
N VAL A 240 4.74 -13.77 -25.70
CA VAL A 240 3.90 -12.97 -26.61
C VAL A 240 4.24 -11.49 -26.46
N THR A 241 4.42 -10.82 -27.60
CA THR A 241 4.67 -9.39 -27.66
C THR A 241 3.39 -8.58 -27.44
N GLN A 242 3.53 -7.29 -27.10
CA GLN A 242 2.36 -6.42 -26.93
C GLN A 242 1.49 -6.33 -28.19
N ALA A 243 2.09 -6.34 -29.38
CA ALA A 243 1.38 -6.21 -30.64
C ALA A 243 0.49 -7.43 -30.96
N GLU A 244 0.95 -8.63 -30.57
CA GLU A 244 0.23 -9.90 -30.79
C GLU A 244 -0.96 -10.08 -29.83
N MET A 245 -0.95 -9.38 -28.69
CA MET A 245 -1.93 -9.60 -27.63
C MET A 245 -3.36 -9.29 -28.04
N HIS A 246 -3.61 -8.42 -29.02
CA HIS A 246 -4.98 -8.18 -29.48
C HIS A 246 -5.60 -9.46 -30.07
N LEU A 247 -4.82 -10.22 -30.85
CA LEU A 247 -5.24 -11.52 -31.36
C LEU A 247 -5.31 -12.56 -30.24
N ARG A 248 -4.26 -12.65 -29.40
CA ARG A 248 -4.19 -13.67 -28.34
C ARG A 248 -5.28 -13.52 -27.29
N TYR A 249 -5.70 -12.30 -26.96
CA TYR A 249 -6.83 -12.08 -26.06
C TYR A 249 -8.13 -12.66 -26.62
N ALA A 250 -8.42 -12.42 -27.90
CA ALA A 250 -9.62 -12.93 -28.56
C ALA A 250 -9.61 -14.47 -28.65
N GLU A 251 -8.45 -15.07 -28.95
CA GLU A 251 -8.26 -16.53 -28.97
C GLU A 251 -8.38 -17.17 -27.59
N TYR A 252 -7.87 -16.51 -26.55
CA TYR A 252 -7.77 -17.08 -25.22
C TYR A 252 -9.03 -16.92 -24.36
N LEU A 253 -9.87 -15.90 -24.61
CA LEU A 253 -11.11 -15.69 -23.84
C LEU A 253 -12.02 -16.93 -23.78
N PRO A 254 -12.34 -17.63 -24.89
CA PRO A 254 -13.12 -18.88 -24.84
C PRO A 254 -12.47 -19.97 -23.98
N ARG A 255 -11.16 -20.18 -24.14
CA ARG A 255 -10.40 -21.16 -23.36
C ARG A 255 -10.39 -20.83 -21.88
N PHE A 256 -10.29 -19.55 -21.52
CA PHE A 256 -10.39 -19.09 -20.14
C PHE A 256 -11.74 -19.43 -19.52
N VAL A 257 -12.85 -19.17 -20.24
CA VAL A 257 -14.21 -19.48 -19.76
C VAL A 257 -14.37 -20.98 -19.56
N GLU A 258 -13.95 -21.79 -20.52
CA GLU A 258 -13.97 -23.26 -20.43
C GLU A 258 -13.17 -23.76 -19.22
N THR A 259 -11.89 -23.38 -19.12
CA THR A 259 -11.01 -23.78 -18.02
C THR A 259 -11.56 -23.35 -16.65
N GLY A 260 -12.11 -22.13 -16.57
CA GLY A 260 -12.67 -21.60 -15.34
C GLY A 260 -13.97 -22.30 -14.91
N ILE A 261 -14.79 -22.75 -15.85
CA ILE A 261 -15.99 -23.56 -15.59
C ILE A 261 -15.59 -24.97 -15.13
N GLU A 262 -14.66 -25.62 -15.83
CA GLU A 262 -14.15 -26.95 -15.47
C GLU A 262 -13.53 -26.98 -14.07
N ALA A 263 -12.78 -25.94 -13.71
CA ALA A 263 -12.21 -25.76 -12.38
C ALA A 263 -13.27 -25.41 -11.30
N GLY A 264 -14.53 -25.18 -11.70
CA GLY A 264 -15.63 -24.80 -10.81
C GLY A 264 -15.53 -23.37 -10.25
N LEU A 265 -14.73 -22.51 -10.89
CA LEU A 265 -14.51 -21.12 -10.50
C LEU A 265 -15.54 -20.17 -11.12
N LEU A 266 -15.95 -20.42 -12.37
CA LEU A 266 -16.87 -19.57 -13.13
C LEU A 266 -18.31 -20.10 -13.14
N ASP A 267 -19.28 -19.18 -13.27
CA ASP A 267 -20.68 -19.52 -13.55
C ASP A 267 -20.80 -20.05 -14.98
N GLU A 268 -21.45 -21.21 -15.13
CA GLU A 268 -21.64 -21.90 -16.41
C GLU A 268 -22.40 -21.04 -17.43
N ARG A 269 -23.25 -20.11 -16.97
CA ARG A 269 -23.99 -19.19 -17.84
C ARG A 269 -23.08 -18.23 -18.62
N LEU A 270 -21.82 -18.04 -18.21
CA LEU A 270 -20.86 -17.26 -18.98
C LEU A 270 -20.57 -17.88 -20.36
N ALA A 271 -20.73 -19.20 -20.52
CA ALA A 271 -20.57 -19.87 -21.81
C ALA A 271 -21.68 -19.52 -22.82
N ASN A 272 -22.80 -18.93 -22.37
CA ASN A 272 -23.91 -18.57 -23.24
C ASN A 272 -23.70 -17.26 -24.01
N PHE A 273 -22.67 -16.47 -23.67
CA PHE A 273 -22.30 -15.26 -24.40
C PHE A 273 -21.65 -15.61 -25.74
N ASP A 274 -21.76 -14.70 -26.72
CA ASP A 274 -20.90 -14.77 -27.91
C ASP A 274 -19.46 -14.36 -27.56
N LEU A 275 -18.66 -15.33 -27.11
CA LEU A 275 -17.27 -15.12 -26.70
C LEU A 275 -16.37 -14.65 -27.86
N LYS A 276 -16.74 -14.91 -29.11
CA LYS A 276 -16.01 -14.42 -30.28
C LYS A 276 -16.26 -12.92 -30.46
N CYS A 277 -17.50 -12.48 -30.34
CA CYS A 277 -17.87 -11.06 -30.34
C CYS A 277 -17.17 -10.32 -29.19
N LEU A 278 -17.22 -10.85 -27.96
CA LEU A 278 -16.58 -10.24 -26.80
C LEU A 278 -15.06 -10.24 -26.90
N GLY A 279 -14.45 -11.32 -27.41
CA GLY A 279 -13.02 -11.41 -27.64
C GLY A 279 -12.52 -10.32 -28.60
N ALA A 280 -13.29 -10.02 -29.66
CA ALA A 280 -12.98 -8.95 -30.60
C ALA A 280 -13.08 -7.54 -29.99
N ALA A 281 -13.82 -7.37 -28.89
CA ALA A 281 -13.94 -6.09 -28.19
C ALA A 281 -12.77 -5.80 -27.21
N LEU A 282 -11.92 -6.80 -26.92
CA LEU A 282 -10.79 -6.64 -25.99
C LEU A 282 -9.71 -5.74 -26.57
N ASP A 283 -9.31 -4.73 -25.79
CA ASP A 283 -8.27 -3.77 -26.16
C ASP A 283 -6.98 -4.03 -25.36
N ALA A 284 -6.03 -4.71 -26.01
CA ALA A 284 -4.75 -5.07 -25.41
C ALA A 284 -3.91 -3.85 -25.00
N ASN A 285 -4.13 -2.67 -25.61
CA ASN A 285 -3.36 -1.47 -25.28
C ASN A 285 -3.67 -0.96 -23.88
N ARG A 286 -4.83 -1.32 -23.30
CA ARG A 286 -5.20 -0.95 -21.94
C ARG A 286 -4.35 -1.63 -20.88
N ASP A 287 -3.66 -2.72 -21.22
CA ASP A 287 -2.65 -3.30 -20.35
C ASP A 287 -1.52 -2.31 -20.02
N LEU A 288 -1.18 -1.41 -20.96
CA LEU A 288 -0.10 -0.45 -20.80
C LEU A 288 -0.47 0.71 -19.86
N LYS A 289 -1.73 0.80 -19.42
CA LYS A 289 -2.21 1.81 -18.47
C LYS A 289 -1.88 1.46 -17.02
N PHE A 290 -1.53 0.20 -16.73
CA PHE A 290 -1.27 -0.23 -15.37
C PHE A 290 0.04 0.37 -14.82
N THR A 291 -0.04 0.88 -13.60
CA THR A 291 1.14 1.07 -12.74
C THR A 291 1.50 -0.26 -12.08
N TYR A 292 2.74 -0.39 -11.62
CA TYR A 292 3.21 -1.63 -11.01
C TYR A 292 2.35 -2.07 -9.82
N LEU A 293 2.04 -1.14 -8.91
CA LEU A 293 1.21 -1.44 -7.75
C LEU A 293 -0.19 -1.92 -8.16
N GLY A 294 -0.78 -1.31 -9.18
CA GLY A 294 -2.10 -1.70 -9.69
C GLY A 294 -2.11 -3.14 -10.20
N LEU A 295 -1.16 -3.48 -11.08
CA LEU A 295 -1.07 -4.83 -11.64
C LEU A 295 -0.69 -5.88 -10.59
N GLN A 296 0.25 -5.56 -9.70
CA GLN A 296 0.68 -6.46 -8.62
C GLN A 296 -0.50 -6.82 -7.70
N ILE A 297 -1.33 -5.84 -7.32
CA ILE A 297 -2.52 -6.09 -6.50
C ILE A 297 -3.50 -7.04 -7.21
N LEU A 298 -3.71 -6.87 -8.52
CA LEU A 298 -4.60 -7.74 -9.28
C LEU A 298 -4.04 -9.16 -9.36
N TYR A 299 -2.75 -9.31 -9.66
CA TYR A 299 -2.06 -10.60 -9.72
C TYR A 299 -2.08 -11.36 -8.39
N ASP A 300 -1.82 -10.66 -7.29
CA ASP A 300 -1.72 -11.27 -5.96
C ASP A 300 -3.08 -11.71 -5.42
N ARG A 301 -4.16 -10.97 -5.76
CA ARG A 301 -5.44 -11.09 -5.03
C ARG A 301 -6.69 -11.21 -5.87
N TYR A 302 -6.71 -10.82 -7.14
CA TYR A 302 -7.94 -10.75 -7.94
C TYR A 302 -7.99 -11.74 -9.09
N PHE A 303 -6.86 -11.96 -9.78
CA PHE A 303 -6.82 -12.89 -10.89
C PHE A 303 -7.08 -14.32 -10.44
N LEU A 304 -7.98 -14.99 -11.17
CA LEU A 304 -8.28 -16.39 -10.92
C LEU A 304 -7.06 -17.27 -11.17
N HIS A 305 -6.90 -18.29 -10.34
CA HIS A 305 -5.78 -19.22 -10.40
C HIS A 305 -6.21 -20.65 -10.09
N VAL A 306 -5.52 -21.62 -10.69
CA VAL A 306 -5.67 -23.05 -10.41
C VAL A 306 -4.35 -23.56 -9.86
N GLN A 307 -4.38 -24.13 -8.65
CA GLN A 307 -3.19 -24.64 -7.95
C GLN A 307 -2.02 -23.63 -7.86
N GLY A 308 -2.34 -22.34 -7.79
CA GLY A 308 -1.36 -21.24 -7.70
C GLY A 308 -0.93 -20.66 -9.04
N SER A 309 -1.29 -21.27 -10.18
CA SER A 309 -1.02 -20.72 -11.51
C SER A 309 -2.18 -19.87 -12.03
N ARG A 310 -1.89 -18.65 -12.49
CA ARG A 310 -2.89 -17.68 -12.94
C ARG A 310 -3.41 -18.07 -14.31
N ILE A 311 -4.73 -18.19 -14.39
CA ILE A 311 -5.44 -18.49 -15.64
C ILE A 311 -6.03 -17.22 -16.28
N GLU A 312 -5.97 -16.08 -15.60
CA GLU A 312 -6.66 -14.86 -15.97
C GLU A 312 -5.68 -13.71 -16.29
N LEU A 313 -5.89 -13.08 -17.44
CA LEU A 313 -5.17 -11.90 -17.91
C LEU A 313 -5.94 -10.60 -17.62
N PRO A 314 -5.29 -9.41 -17.58
CA PRO A 314 -5.95 -8.18 -17.15
C PRO A 314 -7.20 -7.77 -17.95
N GLN A 315 -7.19 -7.87 -19.29
CA GLN A 315 -8.38 -7.53 -20.07
C GLN A 315 -9.50 -8.56 -19.92
N ILE A 316 -9.14 -9.84 -19.78
CA ILE A 316 -10.10 -10.92 -19.52
C ILE A 316 -10.73 -10.76 -18.13
N PHE A 317 -9.95 -10.33 -17.13
CA PHE A 317 -10.48 -9.99 -15.81
C PHE A 317 -11.60 -8.95 -15.89
N PHE A 318 -11.38 -7.84 -16.58
CA PHE A 318 -12.43 -6.83 -16.75
C PHE A 318 -13.61 -7.35 -17.56
N MET A 319 -13.36 -8.16 -18.59
CA MET A 319 -14.42 -8.77 -19.39
C MET A 319 -15.24 -9.78 -18.58
N ARG A 320 -14.62 -10.63 -17.75
CA ARG A 320 -15.33 -11.51 -16.82
C ARG A 320 -16.26 -10.73 -15.91
N VAL A 321 -15.75 -9.64 -15.31
CA VAL A 321 -16.56 -8.81 -14.41
C VAL A 321 -17.74 -8.21 -15.17
N ALA A 322 -17.51 -7.70 -16.39
CA ALA A 322 -18.53 -7.13 -17.25
C ALA A 322 -19.58 -8.15 -17.69
N MET A 323 -19.17 -9.34 -18.14
CA MET A 323 -20.06 -10.45 -18.49
C MET A 323 -20.89 -10.87 -17.28
N GLY A 324 -20.25 -11.02 -16.12
CA GLY A 324 -20.92 -11.39 -14.88
C GLY A 324 -22.01 -10.39 -14.50
N LEU A 325 -21.77 -9.08 -14.66
CA LEU A 325 -22.75 -8.02 -14.42
C LEU A 325 -23.82 -7.91 -15.51
N ALA A 326 -23.60 -8.49 -16.68
CA ALA A 326 -24.54 -8.51 -17.80
C ALA A 326 -25.36 -9.81 -17.88
N LEU A 327 -25.18 -10.76 -16.96
CA LEU A 327 -25.81 -12.10 -17.02
C LEU A 327 -27.34 -12.07 -17.10
N ASN A 328 -27.98 -11.08 -16.46
CA ASN A 328 -29.44 -10.92 -16.44
C ASN A 328 -29.93 -9.85 -17.43
N GLU A 329 -29.05 -9.29 -18.26
CA GLU A 329 -29.46 -8.44 -19.38
C GLU A 329 -30.24 -9.26 -20.41
N THR A 330 -31.10 -8.59 -21.17
CA THR A 330 -31.87 -9.27 -22.21
C THR A 330 -30.94 -9.84 -23.29
N GLU A 331 -31.30 -10.98 -23.88
CA GLU A 331 -30.44 -11.71 -24.82
C GLU A 331 -29.99 -10.86 -26.01
N ASP A 332 -30.83 -9.93 -26.46
CA ASP A 332 -30.53 -8.98 -27.53
C ASP A 332 -29.57 -7.84 -27.12
N GLN A 333 -29.41 -7.56 -25.83
CA GLN A 333 -28.55 -6.49 -25.31
C GLN A 333 -27.33 -6.98 -24.56
N ARG A 334 -27.29 -8.27 -24.20
CA ARG A 334 -26.33 -8.84 -23.25
C ARG A 334 -24.88 -8.61 -23.66
N GLU A 335 -24.51 -8.89 -24.91
CA GLU A 335 -23.15 -8.66 -25.41
C GLU A 335 -22.83 -7.17 -25.51
N ALA A 336 -23.78 -6.34 -25.97
CA ALA A 336 -23.61 -4.89 -26.05
C ALA A 336 -23.38 -4.27 -24.66
N ARG A 337 -24.09 -4.73 -23.64
CA ARG A 337 -23.92 -4.31 -22.23
C ARG A 337 -22.60 -4.80 -21.65
N ALA A 338 -22.22 -6.04 -21.89
CA ALA A 338 -20.91 -6.54 -21.46
C ALA A 338 -19.77 -5.70 -22.07
N ILE A 339 -19.85 -5.34 -23.36
CA ILE A 339 -18.87 -4.47 -24.02
C ILE A 339 -18.88 -3.05 -23.41
N GLU A 340 -20.05 -2.49 -23.14
CA GLU A 340 -20.20 -1.18 -22.48
C GLU A 340 -19.53 -1.18 -21.10
N PHE A 341 -19.81 -2.18 -20.27
CA PHE A 341 -19.25 -2.32 -18.92
C PHE A 341 -17.74 -2.58 -18.96
N TYR A 342 -17.29 -3.48 -19.84
CA TYR A 342 -15.86 -3.74 -20.05
C TYR A 342 -15.12 -2.45 -20.40
N ASN A 343 -15.70 -1.63 -21.28
CA ASN A 343 -15.05 -0.40 -21.71
C ASN A 343 -14.83 0.58 -20.56
N VAL A 344 -15.85 0.79 -19.74
CA VAL A 344 -15.78 1.70 -18.58
C VAL A 344 -14.83 1.20 -17.49
N LEU A 345 -14.77 -0.12 -17.26
CA LEU A 345 -13.87 -0.73 -16.27
C LEU A 345 -12.41 -0.71 -16.73
N SER A 346 -12.13 -1.21 -17.93
CA SER A 346 -10.76 -1.35 -18.44
C SER A 346 -10.14 -0.02 -18.88
N SER A 347 -10.95 1.00 -19.15
CA SER A 347 -10.46 2.37 -19.33
C SER A 347 -10.12 3.05 -17.99
N PHE A 348 -10.45 2.44 -16.85
CA PHE A 348 -10.37 3.04 -15.51
C PHE A 348 -11.23 4.29 -15.34
N ASP A 349 -12.31 4.45 -16.12
CA ASP A 349 -13.23 5.58 -15.95
C ASP A 349 -14.10 5.37 -14.70
N PHE A 350 -14.49 4.13 -14.43
CA PHE A 350 -15.14 3.72 -13.19
C PHE A 350 -14.62 2.36 -12.76
N MET A 351 -14.63 2.11 -11.45
CA MET A 351 -14.22 0.85 -10.87
C MET A 351 -15.29 0.36 -9.91
N SER A 352 -15.73 -0.88 -10.10
CA SER A 352 -16.63 -1.56 -9.16
C SER A 352 -15.92 -1.85 -7.83
N SER A 353 -16.69 -2.11 -6.79
CA SER A 353 -16.16 -2.49 -5.47
C SER A 353 -15.31 -3.76 -5.51
N THR A 354 -14.47 -3.95 -4.49
CA THR A 354 -13.66 -5.16 -4.34
C THR A 354 -14.47 -6.45 -4.45
N PRO A 355 -15.62 -6.64 -3.77
CA PRO A 355 -16.37 -7.89 -3.88
C PRO A 355 -16.99 -8.11 -5.26
N THR A 356 -17.41 -7.05 -5.94
CA THR A 356 -17.88 -7.15 -7.33
C THR A 356 -16.75 -7.59 -8.27
N LEU A 357 -15.58 -6.95 -8.18
CA LEU A 357 -14.41 -7.33 -8.97
C LEU A 357 -13.95 -8.78 -8.71
N PHE A 358 -13.99 -9.21 -7.45
CA PHE A 358 -13.56 -10.55 -7.07
C PHE A 358 -14.56 -11.64 -7.51
N ASN A 359 -15.86 -11.43 -7.29
CA ASN A 359 -16.87 -12.49 -7.37
C ASN A 359 -17.77 -12.43 -8.61
N SER A 360 -17.74 -11.35 -9.40
CA SER A 360 -18.54 -11.27 -10.62
C SER A 360 -18.13 -12.34 -11.64
N GLY A 361 -19.13 -13.03 -12.20
CA GLY A 361 -18.94 -14.15 -13.13
C GLY A 361 -18.54 -15.47 -12.48
N THR A 362 -18.49 -15.55 -11.14
CA THR A 362 -18.20 -16.80 -10.40
C THR A 362 -19.48 -17.51 -9.95
N ARG A 363 -19.42 -18.80 -9.60
CA ARG A 363 -20.60 -19.59 -9.20
C ARG A 363 -21.39 -19.04 -8.00
N ARG A 364 -20.74 -18.28 -7.11
CA ARG A 364 -21.37 -17.65 -5.94
C ARG A 364 -20.96 -16.19 -5.86
N SER A 365 -21.57 -15.39 -6.74
CA SER A 365 -21.33 -13.96 -6.86
C SER A 365 -21.84 -13.16 -5.64
N GLN A 366 -21.10 -13.14 -4.53
CA GLN A 366 -21.30 -12.17 -3.45
C GLN A 366 -20.68 -10.83 -3.87
N LEU A 367 -21.48 -9.97 -4.49
CA LEU A 367 -21.05 -8.72 -5.12
C LEU A 367 -21.10 -7.51 -4.18
N ALA A 368 -21.95 -7.57 -3.16
CA ALA A 368 -22.16 -6.48 -2.19
C ALA A 368 -21.02 -6.34 -1.18
N SER A 369 -20.76 -5.08 -0.77
CA SER A 369 -19.57 -4.70 0.01
C SER A 369 -19.77 -4.74 1.51
N CYS A 370 -20.88 -4.19 1.99
CA CYS A 370 -21.14 -3.95 3.39
C CYS A 370 -22.62 -4.18 3.72
N TYR A 371 -22.91 -4.48 4.98
CA TYR A 371 -24.26 -4.65 5.49
C TYR A 371 -24.48 -3.83 6.75
N LEU A 372 -25.73 -3.42 6.98
CA LEU A 372 -26.14 -2.69 8.18
C LEU A 372 -27.28 -3.44 8.85
N THR A 373 -27.19 -3.60 10.17
CA THR A 373 -28.20 -4.29 10.99
C THR A 373 -28.59 -3.44 12.19
N THR A 374 -29.79 -3.68 12.73
CA THR A 374 -30.21 -3.20 14.06
C THR A 374 -30.50 -4.42 14.93
N VAL A 375 -30.04 -4.39 16.18
CA VAL A 375 -30.11 -5.54 17.10
C VAL A 375 -31.30 -5.36 18.04
N SER A 376 -32.19 -6.35 18.07
CA SER A 376 -33.38 -6.35 18.95
C SER A 376 -33.03 -6.56 20.42
N ASP A 377 -33.84 -6.02 21.34
CA ASP A 377 -33.66 -6.12 22.79
C ASP A 377 -34.26 -7.40 23.41
N ASP A 378 -33.92 -8.54 22.81
CA ASP A 378 -34.27 -9.87 23.31
C ASP A 378 -33.17 -10.87 22.96
N LEU A 379 -33.05 -11.95 23.75
CA LEU A 379 -31.90 -12.85 23.64
C LEU A 379 -31.86 -13.59 22.30
N ASP A 380 -33.01 -13.96 21.76
CA ASP A 380 -33.11 -14.66 20.47
C ASP A 380 -32.70 -13.71 19.33
N GLY A 381 -33.19 -12.48 19.35
CA GLY A 381 -32.80 -11.42 18.41
C GLY A 381 -31.31 -11.07 18.47
N ILE A 382 -30.72 -11.00 19.66
CA ILE A 382 -29.28 -10.75 19.84
C ILE A 382 -28.45 -11.87 19.21
N TYR A 383 -28.76 -13.13 19.49
CA TYR A 383 -28.00 -14.26 18.94
C TYR A 383 -28.28 -14.51 17.46
N GLU A 384 -29.49 -14.21 16.96
CA GLU A 384 -29.76 -14.23 15.53
C GLU A 384 -28.94 -13.15 14.81
N ALA A 385 -28.82 -11.93 15.37
CA ALA A 385 -27.95 -10.89 14.80
C ALA A 385 -26.47 -11.32 14.76
N ILE A 386 -25.98 -12.00 15.80
CA ILE A 386 -24.60 -12.54 15.82
C ILE A 386 -24.40 -13.62 14.75
N LYS A 387 -25.40 -14.51 14.56
CA LYS A 387 -25.39 -15.52 13.51
C LYS A 387 -25.44 -14.88 12.12
N GLU A 388 -26.31 -13.90 11.91
CA GLU A 388 -26.40 -13.13 10.66
C GLU A 388 -25.05 -12.45 10.36
N ASN A 389 -24.43 -11.82 11.36
CA ASN A 389 -23.09 -11.23 11.24
C ASN A 389 -22.05 -12.25 10.75
N ALA A 390 -22.02 -13.45 11.35
CA ALA A 390 -21.10 -14.51 10.93
C ALA A 390 -21.33 -14.96 9.48
N LEU A 391 -22.59 -15.10 9.06
CA LEU A 391 -22.96 -15.50 7.69
C LEU A 391 -22.60 -14.43 6.65
N LEU A 392 -22.78 -13.16 6.99
CA LEU A 392 -22.45 -12.02 6.11
C LEU A 392 -20.93 -11.82 6.01
N GLN A 393 -20.18 -12.01 7.10
CA GLN A 393 -18.73 -11.93 7.08
C GLN A 393 -18.06 -13.08 6.34
N LYS A 394 -18.66 -14.28 6.30
CA LYS A 394 -18.09 -15.47 5.63
C LYS A 394 -17.60 -15.19 4.21
N PHE A 395 -18.24 -14.28 3.49
CA PHE A 395 -17.91 -13.89 2.12
C PHE A 395 -17.37 -12.46 2.01
N ALA A 396 -16.64 -12.01 3.04
CA ALA A 396 -15.92 -10.72 3.08
C ALA A 396 -16.79 -9.46 3.16
N GLY A 397 -18.01 -9.56 3.70
CA GLY A 397 -18.83 -8.38 4.00
C GLY A 397 -18.32 -7.60 5.23
N GLY A 398 -18.20 -6.27 5.11
CA GLY A 398 -18.07 -5.38 6.25
C GLY A 398 -19.42 -5.16 6.95
N LEU A 399 -19.41 -4.91 8.26
CA LEU A 399 -20.65 -4.79 9.05
C LEU A 399 -20.73 -3.48 9.85
N GLY A 400 -21.89 -2.83 9.81
CA GLY A 400 -22.32 -1.84 10.80
C GLY A 400 -23.48 -2.42 11.61
N ASN A 401 -23.36 -2.45 12.94
CA ASN A 401 -24.41 -2.93 13.82
C ASN A 401 -24.88 -1.79 14.73
N ASP A 402 -26.16 -1.47 14.67
CA ASP A 402 -26.80 -0.65 15.69
C ASP A 402 -27.13 -1.51 16.93
N TRP A 403 -26.55 -1.12 18.07
CA TRP A 403 -26.75 -1.75 19.36
C TRP A 403 -27.60 -0.90 20.33
N THR A 404 -28.08 0.26 19.86
CA THR A 404 -28.85 1.19 20.70
C THR A 404 -30.11 0.58 21.30
N PRO A 405 -30.86 -0.34 20.65
CA PRO A 405 -32.07 -0.88 21.26
C PRO A 405 -31.82 -1.76 22.49
N VAL A 406 -30.65 -2.40 22.59
CA VAL A 406 -30.35 -3.39 23.64
C VAL A 406 -30.26 -2.71 25.01
N ARG A 407 -30.99 -3.21 26.00
CA ARG A 407 -31.10 -2.58 27.32
C ARG A 407 -29.79 -2.51 28.09
N ALA A 408 -29.63 -1.41 28.81
CA ALA A 408 -28.39 -1.08 29.48
C ALA A 408 -28.18 -1.79 30.83
N LEU A 409 -26.99 -1.62 31.43
CA LEU A 409 -26.65 -2.16 32.75
C LEU A 409 -27.66 -1.74 33.82
N GLY A 410 -28.15 -2.71 34.60
CA GLY A 410 -29.09 -2.48 35.68
C GLY A 410 -30.57 -2.45 35.27
N ALA A 411 -30.87 -2.46 33.97
CA ALA A 411 -32.23 -2.58 33.46
C ALA A 411 -32.87 -3.92 33.86
N HIS A 412 -34.17 -3.91 34.13
CA HIS A 412 -34.89 -5.11 34.55
C HIS A 412 -35.08 -6.11 33.39
N ILE A 413 -34.88 -7.39 33.67
CA ILE A 413 -35.15 -8.47 32.71
C ILE A 413 -36.44 -9.19 33.11
N LYS A 414 -37.48 -8.99 32.30
CA LYS A 414 -38.75 -9.71 32.43
C LYS A 414 -38.51 -11.20 32.14
N GLY A 415 -38.93 -12.08 33.04
CA GLY A 415 -38.75 -13.54 32.92
C GLY A 415 -37.70 -14.10 33.89
N THR A 416 -36.44 -13.69 33.77
CA THR A 416 -35.37 -14.13 34.71
C THR A 416 -35.41 -13.40 36.04
N ASN A 417 -36.20 -12.32 36.14
CA ASN A 417 -36.32 -11.46 37.32
C ASN A 417 -34.97 -10.88 37.80
N GLY A 418 -34.00 -10.79 36.88
CA GLY A 418 -32.65 -10.27 37.11
C GLY A 418 -32.45 -8.84 36.60
N LYS A 419 -31.18 -8.42 36.60
CA LYS A 419 -30.72 -7.15 36.02
C LYS A 419 -29.76 -7.41 34.85
N SER A 420 -29.92 -6.65 33.77
CA SER A 420 -29.02 -6.69 32.61
C SER A 420 -27.60 -6.29 33.00
N GLN A 421 -26.61 -6.88 32.33
CA GLN A 421 -25.20 -6.50 32.41
C GLN A 421 -24.80 -5.47 31.34
N GLY A 422 -25.77 -4.96 30.59
CA GLY A 422 -25.56 -3.99 29.52
C GLY A 422 -25.11 -4.63 28.21
N VAL A 423 -24.74 -3.77 27.26
CA VAL A 423 -24.38 -4.19 25.89
C VAL A 423 -22.99 -4.83 25.80
N VAL A 424 -22.06 -4.46 26.68
CA VAL A 424 -20.63 -4.82 26.53
C VAL A 424 -20.35 -6.33 26.52
N PRO A 425 -20.98 -7.18 27.35
CA PRO A 425 -20.77 -8.63 27.26
C PRO A 425 -21.16 -9.21 25.89
N PHE A 426 -22.25 -8.71 25.27
CA PHE A 426 -22.66 -9.14 23.94
C PHE A 426 -21.70 -8.63 22.86
N LEU A 427 -21.21 -7.39 22.99
CA LEU A 427 -20.17 -6.84 22.13
C LEU A 427 -18.86 -7.64 22.18
N LYS A 428 -18.52 -8.25 23.31
CA LYS A 428 -17.39 -9.20 23.39
C LYS A 428 -17.61 -10.45 22.54
N VAL A 429 -18.85 -10.98 22.50
CA VAL A 429 -19.18 -12.11 21.61
C VAL A 429 -19.06 -11.71 20.14
N VAL A 430 -19.48 -10.50 19.79
CA VAL A 430 -19.32 -9.95 18.43
C VAL A 430 -17.85 -9.81 18.06
N ASN A 431 -17.01 -9.29 18.97
CA ASN A 431 -15.57 -9.20 18.81
C ASN A 431 -14.96 -10.55 18.43
N ASP A 432 -15.25 -11.57 19.23
CA ASP A 432 -14.64 -12.90 19.05
C ASP A 432 -15.22 -13.62 17.82
N THR A 433 -16.48 -13.33 17.45
CA THR A 433 -17.07 -13.79 16.20
C THR A 433 -16.34 -13.20 14.99
N ALA A 434 -16.00 -11.90 15.02
CA ALA A 434 -15.27 -11.26 13.93
C ALA A 434 -13.87 -11.87 13.73
N VAL A 435 -13.19 -12.22 14.84
CA VAL A 435 -11.90 -12.92 14.83
C VAL A 435 -12.06 -14.35 14.30
N ALA A 436 -13.13 -15.06 14.65
CA ALA A 436 -13.34 -16.44 14.23
C ALA A 436 -13.61 -16.58 12.73
N VAL A 437 -14.37 -15.66 12.13
CA VAL A 437 -14.85 -15.80 10.73
C VAL A 437 -13.84 -15.29 9.70
N ASN A 438 -13.01 -14.30 10.04
CA ASN A 438 -11.88 -13.81 9.23
C ASN A 438 -12.12 -13.75 7.71
N GLN A 439 -13.25 -13.19 7.28
CA GLN A 439 -13.64 -13.02 5.88
C GLN A 439 -13.32 -14.21 4.95
N GLY A 440 -13.54 -15.44 5.42
CA GLY A 440 -13.25 -16.65 4.64
C GLY A 440 -11.75 -16.91 4.42
N GLY A 441 -10.89 -16.47 5.35
CA GLY A 441 -9.44 -16.64 5.33
C GLY A 441 -8.68 -15.65 4.44
N LYS A 442 -9.38 -14.73 3.75
CA LYS A 442 -8.76 -13.79 2.80
C LYS A 442 -8.33 -12.47 3.42
N ARG A 443 -9.08 -11.96 4.43
CA ARG A 443 -8.84 -10.69 5.14
C ARG A 443 -9.37 -10.78 6.58
N LYS A 444 -8.92 -9.91 7.48
CA LYS A 444 -9.47 -9.83 8.84
C LYS A 444 -10.95 -9.44 8.80
N GLY A 445 -11.78 -10.11 9.60
CA GLY A 445 -13.17 -9.70 9.85
C GLY A 445 -13.21 -8.30 10.45
N ALA A 446 -14.16 -7.48 10.02
CA ALA A 446 -14.30 -6.10 10.52
C ALA A 446 -15.78 -5.77 10.70
N VAL A 447 -16.10 -5.24 11.88
CA VAL A 447 -17.45 -4.84 12.29
C VAL A 447 -17.35 -3.56 13.12
N CYS A 448 -18.27 -2.63 12.88
CA CYS A 448 -18.43 -1.42 13.67
C CYS A 448 -19.75 -1.47 14.43
N SER A 449 -19.70 -1.33 15.76
CA SER A 449 -20.89 -1.21 16.59
C SER A 449 -21.21 0.26 16.84
N TYR A 450 -22.48 0.61 16.77
CA TYR A 450 -23.01 1.96 16.97
C TYR A 450 -23.84 2.03 18.24
N LEU A 451 -23.73 3.15 18.96
CA LEU A 451 -24.51 3.42 20.17
C LEU A 451 -24.89 4.89 20.27
N GLU A 452 -26.16 5.19 20.55
CA GLU A 452 -26.61 6.58 20.77
C GLU A 452 -26.05 7.19 22.06
N THR A 453 -25.80 8.51 22.00
CA THR A 453 -25.11 9.25 23.08
C THR A 453 -25.88 9.32 24.40
N TRP A 454 -27.19 9.09 24.41
CA TRP A 454 -27.99 9.01 25.65
C TRP A 454 -28.06 7.61 26.24
N HIS A 455 -27.46 6.60 25.62
CA HIS A 455 -27.48 5.24 26.15
C HIS A 455 -26.77 5.16 27.52
N LEU A 456 -27.35 4.48 28.51
CA LEU A 456 -26.78 4.39 29.87
C LEU A 456 -25.36 3.81 29.91
N ASP A 457 -25.06 2.87 29.01
CA ASP A 457 -23.73 2.24 28.91
C ASP A 457 -22.71 3.06 28.08
N ILE A 458 -23.06 4.28 27.64
CA ILE A 458 -22.23 5.07 26.71
C ILE A 458 -20.81 5.27 27.25
N GLU A 459 -20.65 5.61 28.52
CA GLU A 459 -19.35 5.92 29.10
C GLU A 459 -18.38 4.73 29.10
N GLU A 460 -18.91 3.51 29.17
CA GLU A 460 -18.13 2.29 29.06
C GLU A 460 -17.83 1.95 27.60
N PHE A 461 -18.84 2.14 26.74
CA PHE A 461 -18.71 1.96 25.30
C PHE A 461 -17.56 2.81 24.72
N LEU A 462 -17.37 4.03 25.23
CA LEU A 462 -16.25 4.91 24.85
C LEU A 462 -14.87 4.30 25.15
N GLU A 463 -14.76 3.37 26.11
CA GLU A 463 -13.48 2.83 26.59
C GLU A 463 -13.15 1.44 26.05
N LEU A 464 -14.01 0.85 25.21
CA LEU A 464 -13.87 -0.52 24.71
C LEU A 464 -12.55 -0.79 23.96
N ARG A 465 -11.92 0.25 23.41
CA ARG A 465 -10.67 0.19 22.65
C ARG A 465 -9.42 0.64 23.41
N LYS A 466 -9.52 0.91 24.72
CA LYS A 466 -8.34 1.17 25.53
C LYS A 466 -7.44 -0.05 25.60
N ASN A 467 -6.12 0.15 25.54
CA ASN A 467 -5.12 -0.91 25.65
C ASN A 467 -4.95 -1.47 27.08
N THR A 468 -5.43 -0.74 28.09
CA THR A 468 -5.32 -1.11 29.51
C THR A 468 -6.70 -1.15 30.18
N GLY A 469 -6.78 -1.84 31.32
CA GLY A 469 -8.01 -2.05 32.09
C GLY A 469 -8.44 -3.52 32.11
N ASP A 470 -9.68 -3.78 32.56
CA ASP A 470 -10.25 -5.12 32.60
C ASP A 470 -10.59 -5.61 31.18
N ASP A 471 -9.92 -6.67 30.73
CA ASP A 471 -10.10 -7.25 29.39
C ASP A 471 -11.54 -7.73 29.13
N ARG A 472 -12.27 -8.09 30.20
CA ARG A 472 -13.69 -8.46 30.10
C ARG A 472 -14.57 -7.33 29.56
N ARG A 473 -14.08 -6.09 29.62
CA ARG A 473 -14.77 -4.87 29.15
C ARG A 473 -14.02 -4.22 27.99
N ARG A 474 -13.34 -5.03 27.16
CA ARG A 474 -12.59 -4.60 25.97
C ARG A 474 -12.95 -5.43 24.74
N THR A 475 -12.96 -4.76 23.59
CA THR A 475 -13.24 -5.36 22.28
C THR A 475 -12.21 -4.86 21.26
N HIS A 476 -11.00 -5.42 21.31
CA HIS A 476 -9.85 -4.92 20.54
C HIS A 476 -10.00 -5.09 19.01
N ASP A 477 -10.79 -6.07 18.57
CA ASP A 477 -10.98 -6.47 17.17
C ASP A 477 -12.28 -5.93 16.57
N MET A 478 -13.02 -5.11 17.31
CA MET A 478 -14.27 -4.47 16.88
C MET A 478 -14.13 -2.95 16.86
N ASN A 479 -14.64 -2.30 15.82
CA ASN A 479 -14.73 -0.85 15.76
C ASN A 479 -15.96 -0.34 16.49
N THR A 480 -15.93 0.91 16.94
CA THR A 480 -17.05 1.55 17.64
C THR A 480 -17.31 2.94 17.07
N ALA A 481 -18.59 3.35 17.07
CA ALA A 481 -19.01 4.67 16.64
C ALA A 481 -20.17 5.20 17.52
N ASN A 482 -20.14 6.51 17.77
CA ASN A 482 -21.22 7.23 18.43
C ASN A 482 -22.26 7.68 17.39
N TRP A 483 -23.53 7.42 17.69
CA TRP A 483 -24.69 7.93 16.94
C TRP A 483 -25.26 9.16 17.66
N VAL A 484 -24.79 10.34 17.28
CA VAL A 484 -24.98 11.57 18.03
C VAL A 484 -26.24 12.32 17.57
N PRO A 485 -27.26 12.52 18.43
CA PRO A 485 -28.37 13.41 18.12
C PRO A 485 -27.95 14.88 18.21
N ASP A 486 -28.53 15.75 17.39
CA ASP A 486 -28.21 17.19 17.36
C ASP A 486 -28.47 17.85 18.71
N LEU A 487 -29.48 17.38 19.46
CA LEU A 487 -29.78 17.89 20.80
C LEU A 487 -28.60 17.75 21.76
N PHE A 488 -27.81 16.68 21.66
CA PHE A 488 -26.60 16.54 22.49
C PHE A 488 -25.61 17.66 22.17
N MET A 489 -25.40 17.97 20.89
CA MET A 489 -24.52 19.06 20.48
C MET A 489 -25.03 20.43 20.93
N LYS A 490 -26.35 20.67 20.92
CA LYS A 490 -26.94 21.87 21.53
C LYS A 490 -26.60 21.98 23.02
N ARG A 491 -26.75 20.88 23.78
CA ARG A 491 -26.40 20.83 25.22
C ARG A 491 -24.92 21.09 25.47
N VAL A 492 -24.03 20.61 24.60
CA VAL A 492 -22.59 20.92 24.67
C VAL A 492 -22.35 22.42 24.50
N MET A 493 -22.97 23.05 23.50
CA MET A 493 -22.81 24.49 23.22
C MET A 493 -23.38 25.37 24.35
N GLU A 494 -24.48 24.95 24.96
CA GLU A 494 -25.18 25.67 26.03
C GLU A 494 -24.61 25.38 27.42
N ASN A 495 -23.57 24.53 27.54
CA ASN A 495 -23.06 24.00 28.82
C ASN A 495 -24.16 23.35 29.68
N GLY A 496 -25.13 22.71 29.05
CA GLY A 496 -26.24 22.02 29.71
C GLY A 496 -25.87 20.64 30.23
N ASP A 497 -26.80 20.07 30.99
CA ASP A 497 -26.76 18.67 31.41
C ASP A 497 -27.21 17.74 30.27
N TRP A 498 -26.85 16.47 30.37
CA TRP A 498 -27.28 15.38 29.51
C TRP A 498 -27.71 14.21 30.38
N THR A 499 -28.79 13.53 30.01
CA THR A 499 -29.40 12.47 30.79
C THR A 499 -29.31 11.17 30.01
N LEU A 500 -28.72 10.17 30.64
CA LEU A 500 -28.55 8.84 30.11
C LEU A 500 -29.71 7.96 30.57
N PHE A 501 -30.23 7.11 29.67
CA PHE A 501 -31.36 6.22 29.89
C PHE A 501 -31.06 4.80 29.41
N SER A 502 -31.76 3.81 29.98
CA SER A 502 -31.86 2.48 29.35
C SER A 502 -32.93 2.52 28.26
N PRO A 503 -32.64 2.04 27.03
CA PRO A 503 -33.61 1.98 25.92
C PRO A 503 -34.93 1.28 26.29
N SER A 504 -34.88 0.27 27.17
CA SER A 504 -36.06 -0.44 27.66
C SER A 504 -37.10 0.47 28.34
N ASP A 505 -36.66 1.59 28.91
CA ASP A 505 -37.53 2.56 29.61
C ASP A 505 -37.97 3.72 28.70
N VAL A 506 -37.30 3.90 27.56
CA VAL A 506 -37.51 4.98 26.56
C VAL A 506 -37.50 4.43 25.11
N PRO A 507 -38.27 3.37 24.81
CA PRO A 507 -38.07 2.55 23.60
C PRO A 507 -38.36 3.28 22.28
N ASP A 508 -39.09 4.39 22.32
CA ASP A 508 -39.45 5.20 21.16
C ASP A 508 -38.38 6.23 20.77
N LEU A 509 -37.38 6.51 21.63
CA LEU A 509 -36.37 7.52 21.35
C LEU A 509 -35.48 7.15 20.17
N HIS A 510 -35.15 5.87 20.03
CA HIS A 510 -34.27 5.41 18.96
C HIS A 510 -34.91 5.62 17.58
N GLU A 511 -36.23 5.40 17.47
CA GLU A 511 -37.04 5.61 16.26
C GLU A 511 -37.31 7.08 15.92
N LYS A 512 -37.03 8.01 16.85
CA LYS A 512 -37.30 9.45 16.67
C LYS A 512 -36.02 10.21 16.35
N TYR A 513 -36.15 11.25 15.52
CA TYR A 513 -35.07 12.16 15.17
C TYR A 513 -35.57 13.61 15.08
N GLY A 514 -34.65 14.57 15.04
CA GLY A 514 -34.91 16.00 14.96
C GLY A 514 -35.83 16.52 16.06
N LYS A 515 -36.82 17.36 15.70
CA LYS A 515 -37.76 17.95 16.66
C LYS A 515 -38.62 16.91 17.40
N ALA A 516 -38.91 15.76 16.78
CA ALA A 516 -39.69 14.72 17.41
C ALA A 516 -38.90 14.03 18.53
N PHE A 517 -37.62 13.74 18.29
CA PHE A 517 -36.69 13.26 19.30
C PHE A 517 -36.55 14.25 20.44
N GLU A 518 -36.28 15.51 20.12
CA GLU A 518 -36.04 16.55 21.12
C GLU A 518 -37.22 16.70 22.10
N ARG A 519 -38.46 16.72 21.60
CA ARG A 519 -39.66 16.76 22.46
C ARG A 519 -39.78 15.53 23.35
N ALA A 520 -39.58 14.34 22.79
CA ALA A 520 -39.71 13.09 23.54
C ALA A 520 -38.62 12.97 24.62
N TYR A 521 -37.38 13.29 24.26
CA TYR A 521 -36.23 13.25 25.17
C TYR A 521 -36.41 14.21 26.34
N LEU A 522 -36.86 15.45 26.10
CA LEU A 522 -37.16 16.41 27.17
C LEU A 522 -38.28 15.94 28.12
N GLU A 523 -39.30 15.27 27.60
CA GLU A 523 -40.35 14.69 28.44
C GLU A 523 -39.81 13.55 29.31
N TYR A 524 -38.93 12.70 28.78
CA TYR A 524 -38.26 11.68 29.60
C TYR A 524 -37.34 12.27 30.67
N GLU A 525 -36.64 13.36 30.38
CA GLU A 525 -35.89 14.10 31.41
C GLU A 525 -36.81 14.65 32.50
N ARG A 526 -38.01 15.17 32.15
CA ARG A 526 -39.02 15.59 33.13
C ARG A 526 -39.47 14.42 34.01
N ARG A 527 -39.78 13.27 33.41
CA ARG A 527 -40.20 12.04 34.12
C ARG A 527 -39.12 11.49 35.06
N ALA A 528 -37.85 11.59 34.67
CA ALA A 528 -36.73 11.29 35.57
C ALA A 528 -36.67 12.26 36.75
N ALA A 529 -36.86 13.56 36.50
CA ALA A 529 -36.87 14.58 37.55
C ALA A 529 -38.04 14.45 38.54
N THR A 530 -39.21 13.97 38.09
CA THR A 530 -40.38 13.68 38.95
C THR A 530 -40.32 12.32 39.65
N GLY A 531 -39.28 11.53 39.39
CA GLY A 531 -39.10 10.19 39.98
C GLY A 531 -39.94 9.08 39.35
N GLU A 532 -40.63 9.37 38.24
CA GLU A 532 -41.39 8.38 37.46
C GLU A 532 -40.45 7.40 36.74
N LEU A 533 -39.27 7.86 36.33
CA LEU A 533 -38.19 7.03 35.79
C LEU A 533 -37.05 6.94 36.81
N LYS A 534 -36.76 5.71 37.26
CA LYS A 534 -35.77 5.46 38.32
C LYS A 534 -34.36 5.18 37.81
N LEU A 535 -34.23 4.56 36.65
CA LEU A 535 -32.94 4.19 36.06
C LEU A 535 -32.50 5.26 35.06
N TYR A 536 -31.72 6.22 35.53
CA TYR A 536 -31.09 7.24 34.70
C TYR A 536 -29.79 7.72 35.32
N LYS A 537 -28.95 8.38 34.53
CA LYS A 537 -27.75 9.07 35.02
C LYS A 537 -27.64 10.44 34.37
N LYS A 538 -27.45 11.49 35.15
CA LYS A 538 -27.22 12.85 34.63
C LYS A 538 -25.73 13.17 34.63
N VAL A 539 -25.23 13.71 33.53
CA VAL A 539 -23.84 14.11 33.34
C VAL A 539 -23.77 15.47 32.63
N PRO A 540 -22.77 16.32 32.89
CA PRO A 540 -22.58 17.53 32.10
C PRO A 540 -22.23 17.16 30.64
N ALA A 541 -22.94 17.73 29.66
CA ALA A 541 -22.76 17.38 28.26
C ALA A 541 -21.31 17.65 27.78
N THR A 542 -20.70 18.73 28.24
CA THR A 542 -19.31 19.09 27.94
C THR A 542 -18.29 18.10 28.49
N GLN A 543 -18.57 17.45 29.62
CA GLN A 543 -17.70 16.41 30.19
C GLN A 543 -17.79 15.13 29.36
N LEU A 544 -19.00 14.70 28.99
CA LEU A 544 -19.18 13.54 28.13
C LEU A 544 -18.55 13.77 26.75
N TRP A 545 -18.76 14.95 26.15
CA TRP A 545 -18.14 15.32 24.88
C TRP A 545 -16.61 15.33 24.95
N ARG A 546 -16.04 15.91 26.03
CA ARG A 546 -14.59 15.84 26.25
C ARG A 546 -14.12 14.40 26.32
N LYS A 547 -14.84 13.52 27.04
CA LYS A 547 -14.49 12.10 27.13
C LYS A 547 -14.54 11.42 25.76
N MET A 548 -15.56 11.68 24.94
CA MET A 548 -15.67 11.17 23.57
C MET A 548 -14.45 11.57 22.73
N LEU A 549 -14.09 12.85 22.74
CA LEU A 549 -12.94 13.37 21.99
C LEU A 549 -11.60 12.82 22.50
N SER A 550 -11.43 12.70 23.82
CA SER A 550 -10.22 12.12 24.42
C SER A 550 -10.06 10.65 24.01
N MET A 551 -11.12 9.86 24.01
CA MET A 551 -11.05 8.45 23.57
C MET A 551 -10.77 8.31 22.08
N LEU A 552 -11.42 9.16 21.26
CA LEU A 552 -11.13 9.22 19.83
C LEU A 552 -9.65 9.58 19.57
N PHE A 553 -9.10 10.53 20.33
CA PHE A 553 -7.68 10.90 20.24
C PHE A 553 -6.74 9.78 20.69
N GLU A 554 -7.02 9.13 21.83
CA GLU A 554 -6.15 8.11 22.41
C GLU A 554 -6.19 6.77 21.66
N THR A 555 -7.36 6.38 21.13
CA THR A 555 -7.62 5.03 20.63
C THR A 555 -8.10 4.98 19.18
N GLY A 556 -8.35 6.14 18.56
CA GLY A 556 -9.01 6.25 17.26
C GLY A 556 -10.51 5.93 17.29
N HIS A 557 -11.09 5.71 18.48
CA HIS A 557 -12.46 5.24 18.68
C HIS A 557 -13.11 5.81 19.96
N PRO A 558 -14.45 5.86 20.03
CA PRO A 558 -15.38 5.63 18.94
C PRO A 558 -15.39 6.78 17.92
N TRP A 559 -15.75 6.50 16.67
CA TRP A 559 -15.96 7.54 15.67
C TRP A 559 -17.21 8.38 15.97
N ILE A 560 -17.34 9.53 15.32
CA ILE A 560 -18.48 10.44 15.52
C ILE A 560 -19.32 10.48 14.26
N THR A 561 -20.58 10.08 14.38
CA THR A 561 -21.58 10.12 13.31
C THR A 561 -22.86 10.78 13.83
N PHE A 562 -23.58 11.50 12.98
CA PHE A 562 -24.69 12.36 13.43
C PHE A 562 -26.04 11.80 12.98
N LYS A 563 -26.90 11.44 13.96
CA LYS A 563 -28.20 10.80 13.75
C LYS A 563 -29.15 11.65 12.91
N ASP A 564 -29.31 12.89 13.31
CA ASP A 564 -30.36 13.76 12.79
C ASP A 564 -30.12 14.15 11.32
N PRO A 565 -28.91 14.59 10.89
CA PRO A 565 -28.64 14.85 9.48
C PRO A 565 -28.85 13.62 8.59
N CYS A 566 -28.50 12.42 9.07
CA CYS A 566 -28.69 11.18 8.33
C CYS A 566 -30.17 10.88 8.10
N ASN A 567 -30.99 11.00 9.14
CA ASN A 567 -32.42 10.72 9.04
C ASN A 567 -33.18 11.84 8.31
N ILE A 568 -32.94 13.12 8.63
CA ILE A 568 -33.63 14.27 8.01
C ILE A 568 -33.39 14.35 6.49
N ARG A 569 -32.21 13.90 6.02
CA ARG A 569 -31.85 13.92 4.61
C ARG A 569 -32.07 12.58 3.91
N SER A 570 -32.44 11.53 4.64
CA SER A 570 -32.72 10.23 4.04
C SER A 570 -33.92 10.34 3.07
N PRO A 571 -33.80 9.85 1.83
CA PRO A 571 -34.93 9.81 0.90
C PRO A 571 -36.01 8.81 1.35
N GLN A 572 -35.69 7.88 2.26
CA GLN A 572 -36.54 6.76 2.67
C GLN A 572 -37.23 6.96 4.03
N GLN A 573 -37.35 8.19 4.53
CA GLN A 573 -38.00 8.51 5.81
C GLN A 573 -39.46 8.04 5.91
N HIS A 574 -40.14 7.88 4.77
CA HIS A 574 -41.54 7.50 4.70
C HIS A 574 -41.78 6.00 4.97
N VAL A 575 -40.74 5.18 4.98
CA VAL A 575 -40.83 3.69 5.06
C VAL A 575 -39.88 3.07 6.09
N GLY A 576 -39.11 3.87 6.82
CA GLY A 576 -38.23 3.37 7.89
C GLY A 576 -37.28 4.45 8.43
N VAL A 577 -36.38 4.02 9.30
CA VAL A 577 -35.42 4.87 10.03
C VAL A 577 -33.99 4.38 9.79
N VAL A 578 -33.06 5.31 9.67
CA VAL A 578 -31.62 5.04 9.63
C VAL A 578 -31.12 4.94 11.08
N HIS A 579 -30.90 3.71 11.56
CA HIS A 579 -30.50 3.44 12.94
C HIS A 579 -29.00 3.65 13.19
N SER A 580 -28.16 3.53 12.17
CA SER A 580 -26.72 3.72 12.23
C SER A 580 -26.12 3.91 10.84
N SER A 581 -24.80 3.97 10.75
CA SER A 581 -24.07 3.86 9.49
C SER A 581 -23.38 2.48 9.36
N ASN A 582 -22.66 2.26 8.26
CA ASN A 582 -21.93 1.02 8.01
C ASN A 582 -20.52 1.06 8.62
N LEU A 583 -19.75 -0.02 8.43
CA LEU A 583 -18.34 -0.11 8.85
C LEU A 583 -17.47 1.11 8.51
N CYS A 584 -17.71 1.79 7.38
CA CYS A 584 -16.85 2.87 6.89
C CYS A 584 -17.48 4.27 7.00
N THR A 585 -18.62 4.37 7.68
CA THR A 585 -19.34 5.61 8.04
C THR A 585 -19.92 6.44 6.89
N GLU A 586 -20.02 5.89 5.68
CA GLU A 586 -20.51 6.57 4.48
C GLU A 586 -21.96 6.23 4.10
N ILE A 587 -22.53 5.16 4.65
CA ILE A 587 -23.86 4.64 4.26
C ILE A 587 -24.93 4.99 5.28
N THR A 588 -26.10 5.41 4.80
CA THR A 588 -27.24 5.84 5.62
C THR A 588 -28.54 5.23 5.11
N LEU A 589 -28.64 3.91 5.27
CA LEU A 589 -29.80 3.13 4.82
C LEU A 589 -30.65 2.67 6.00
N ASN A 590 -31.94 2.52 5.76
CA ASN A 590 -32.87 2.03 6.77
C ASN A 590 -32.57 0.55 7.12
N THR A 591 -32.78 0.20 8.38
CA THR A 591 -32.73 -1.18 8.87
C THR A 591 -33.98 -1.47 9.69
N GLY A 592 -34.30 -2.74 9.91
CA GLY A 592 -35.44 -3.14 10.73
C GLY A 592 -35.48 -4.64 10.99
N ALA A 593 -36.55 -5.12 11.64
CA ALA A 593 -36.68 -6.52 12.04
C ALA A 593 -36.53 -7.50 10.85
N ASP A 594 -37.06 -7.13 9.68
CA ASP A 594 -37.03 -7.94 8.44
C ASP A 594 -36.10 -7.37 7.35
N GLU A 595 -35.29 -6.36 7.68
CA GLU A 595 -34.47 -5.61 6.71
C GLU A 595 -33.04 -5.40 7.23
N ILE A 596 -32.09 -6.08 6.57
CA ILE A 596 -30.64 -5.80 6.71
C ILE A 596 -30.25 -4.98 5.50
N ALA A 597 -29.79 -3.75 5.66
CA ALA A 597 -29.43 -2.93 4.51
C ALA A 597 -28.17 -3.48 3.82
N VAL A 598 -28.10 -3.33 2.51
CA VAL A 598 -27.00 -3.83 1.67
C VAL A 598 -26.39 -2.67 0.91
N CYS A 599 -25.07 -2.61 0.90
CA CYS A 599 -24.32 -1.55 0.24
C CYS A 599 -23.70 -2.06 -1.08
N ASN A 600 -24.21 -1.57 -2.21
CA ASN A 600 -23.74 -1.90 -3.56
C ASN A 600 -22.93 -0.72 -4.09
N LEU A 601 -21.58 -0.86 -4.15
CA LEU A 601 -20.67 0.27 -4.32
C LEU A 601 -19.90 0.28 -5.63
N GLY A 602 -19.60 1.49 -6.09
CA GLY A 602 -18.63 1.74 -7.15
C GLY A 602 -17.95 3.10 -6.99
N SER A 603 -16.96 3.40 -7.83
CA SER A 603 -16.27 4.68 -7.76
C SER A 603 -15.87 5.20 -9.13
N VAL A 604 -16.20 6.46 -9.39
CA VAL A 604 -15.80 7.18 -10.61
C VAL A 604 -14.38 7.73 -10.42
N ASN A 605 -13.52 7.50 -11.42
CA ASN A 605 -12.17 8.03 -11.43
C ASN A 605 -12.16 9.47 -11.96
N MET A 606 -12.25 10.45 -11.07
CA MET A 606 -12.30 11.87 -11.44
C MET A 606 -11.11 12.32 -12.32
N PRO A 607 -9.85 11.94 -12.05
CA PRO A 607 -8.72 12.21 -12.96
C PRO A 607 -8.93 11.75 -14.41
N ALA A 608 -9.62 10.62 -14.64
CA ALA A 608 -9.90 10.13 -15.99
C ALA A 608 -10.93 11.00 -16.75
N HIS A 609 -11.62 11.89 -16.05
CA HIS A 609 -12.63 12.81 -16.59
C HIS A 609 -12.14 14.25 -16.66
N LEU A 610 -10.86 14.49 -16.36
CA LEU A 610 -10.26 15.81 -16.50
C LEU A 610 -9.75 15.98 -17.94
N ASP A 611 -10.21 17.01 -18.64
CA ASP A 611 -9.59 17.45 -19.88
C ASP A 611 -8.26 18.15 -19.54
N THR A 612 -7.15 17.50 -19.90
CA THR A 612 -5.80 18.00 -19.60
C THR A 612 -5.44 19.26 -20.36
N SER A 613 -6.12 19.57 -21.47
CA SER A 613 -5.88 20.78 -22.25
C SER A 613 -6.52 22.02 -21.63
N THR A 614 -7.69 21.85 -21.00
CA THR A 614 -8.46 22.96 -20.40
C THR A 614 -8.40 22.99 -18.88
N GLY A 615 -7.98 21.89 -18.23
CA GLY A 615 -8.01 21.69 -16.79
C GLY A 615 -9.43 21.60 -16.21
N ARG A 616 -10.45 21.37 -17.04
CA ARG A 616 -11.86 21.29 -16.65
C ARG A 616 -12.36 19.85 -16.70
N ILE A 617 -13.42 19.57 -15.96
CA ILE A 617 -14.11 18.27 -16.00
C ILE A 617 -14.86 18.16 -17.33
N ASP A 618 -14.62 17.07 -18.06
CA ASP A 618 -15.43 16.64 -19.20
C ASP A 618 -16.79 16.11 -18.69
N MET A 619 -17.76 17.02 -18.65
CA MET A 619 -19.10 16.73 -18.15
C MET A 619 -19.85 15.71 -19.00
N GLU A 620 -19.57 15.65 -20.31
CA GLU A 620 -20.25 14.71 -21.20
C GLU A 620 -19.70 13.29 -21.02
N LYS A 621 -18.37 13.15 -20.92
CA LYS A 621 -17.76 11.87 -20.54
C LYS A 621 -18.26 11.42 -19.17
N LEU A 622 -18.29 12.31 -18.18
CA LEU A 622 -18.74 11.99 -16.82
C LEU A 622 -20.20 11.49 -16.82
N ARG A 623 -21.08 12.17 -17.55
CA ARG A 623 -22.49 11.78 -17.69
C ARG A 623 -22.64 10.35 -18.25
N ARG A 624 -21.88 10.01 -19.30
CA ARG A 624 -21.89 8.65 -19.88
C ARG A 624 -21.39 7.62 -18.87
N THR A 625 -20.24 7.86 -18.26
CA THR A 625 -19.65 6.95 -17.25
C THR A 625 -20.61 6.70 -16.09
N VAL A 626 -21.22 7.76 -15.53
CA VAL A 626 -22.18 7.63 -14.42
C VAL A 626 -23.43 6.87 -14.85
N SER A 627 -23.94 7.10 -16.06
CA SER A 627 -25.12 6.37 -16.57
C SER A 627 -24.86 4.86 -16.66
N THR A 628 -23.70 4.47 -17.19
CA THR A 628 -23.28 3.07 -17.25
C THR A 628 -23.04 2.49 -15.85
N ALA A 629 -22.34 3.24 -14.98
CA ALA A 629 -22.05 2.83 -13.61
C ALA A 629 -23.33 2.56 -12.80
N MET A 630 -24.34 3.42 -12.91
CA MET A 630 -25.63 3.22 -12.25
C MET A 630 -26.32 1.94 -12.71
N ARG A 631 -26.28 1.62 -14.01
CA ARG A 631 -26.79 0.35 -14.52
C ARG A 631 -26.02 -0.84 -13.97
N MET A 632 -24.69 -0.77 -13.96
CA MET A 632 -23.85 -1.84 -13.40
C MET A 632 -24.16 -2.09 -11.91
N LEU A 633 -24.34 -1.02 -11.13
CA LEU A 633 -24.67 -1.11 -9.70
C LEU A 633 -26.08 -1.62 -9.46
N ASP A 634 -27.04 -1.27 -10.32
CA ASP A 634 -28.39 -1.82 -10.24
C ASP A 634 -28.40 -3.33 -10.57
N ASN A 635 -27.65 -3.75 -11.59
CA ASN A 635 -27.50 -5.17 -11.95
C ASN A 635 -26.87 -5.99 -10.80
N VAL A 636 -25.96 -5.39 -10.01
CA VAL A 636 -25.39 -6.04 -8.82
C VAL A 636 -26.49 -6.53 -7.88
N ILE A 637 -27.58 -5.78 -7.70
CA ILE A 637 -28.67 -6.14 -6.78
C ILE A 637 -29.30 -7.47 -7.17
N ASP A 638 -29.58 -7.67 -8.45
CA ASP A 638 -30.27 -8.86 -8.95
C ASP A 638 -29.36 -10.09 -9.03
N LEU A 639 -28.07 -9.85 -9.30
CA LEU A 639 -27.06 -10.91 -9.47
C LEU A 639 -26.39 -11.33 -8.16
N ASN A 640 -26.46 -10.50 -7.12
CA ASN A 640 -25.82 -10.78 -5.85
C ASN A 640 -26.42 -12.05 -5.21
N PHE A 641 -25.54 -12.93 -4.74
CA PHE A 641 -25.91 -14.02 -3.85
C PHE A 641 -26.21 -13.47 -2.46
N TYR A 642 -27.34 -13.85 -1.87
CA TYR A 642 -27.72 -13.42 -0.52
C TYR A 642 -27.70 -14.62 0.43
N SER A 643 -26.82 -14.58 1.43
CA SER A 643 -26.76 -15.60 2.49
C SER A 643 -27.86 -15.45 3.54
N VAL A 644 -28.48 -14.26 3.62
CA VAL A 644 -29.54 -13.92 4.59
C VAL A 644 -30.73 -13.30 3.86
N ASN A 645 -31.93 -13.80 4.14
CA ASN A 645 -33.16 -13.36 3.45
C ASN A 645 -33.52 -11.89 3.74
N LYS A 646 -33.27 -11.38 4.94
CA LYS A 646 -33.49 -9.96 5.29
C LYS A 646 -32.66 -9.00 4.42
N ALA A 647 -31.45 -9.41 4.04
CA ALA A 647 -30.59 -8.65 3.15
C ALA A 647 -31.13 -8.64 1.71
N ARG A 648 -31.64 -9.79 1.24
CA ARG A 648 -32.31 -9.88 -0.06
C ARG A 648 -33.56 -9.00 -0.10
N ASN A 649 -34.37 -9.05 0.96
CA ASN A 649 -35.62 -8.31 1.07
C ASN A 649 -35.39 -6.80 0.93
N SER A 650 -34.49 -6.23 1.73
CA SER A 650 -34.21 -4.79 1.70
C SER A 650 -33.65 -4.35 0.34
N ASN A 651 -32.70 -5.10 -0.23
CA ASN A 651 -32.02 -4.71 -1.46
C ASN A 651 -32.97 -4.73 -2.66
N PHE A 652 -33.88 -5.72 -2.73
CA PHE A 652 -34.90 -5.79 -3.78
C PHE A 652 -35.99 -4.74 -3.61
N LYS A 653 -36.36 -4.41 -2.37
CA LYS A 653 -37.42 -3.45 -2.06
C LYS A 653 -37.00 -2.00 -2.32
N HIS A 654 -35.77 -1.65 -1.96
CA HIS A 654 -35.31 -0.25 -1.98
C HIS A 654 -34.25 0.05 -3.05
N ARG A 655 -33.60 -0.98 -3.59
CA ARG A 655 -32.54 -0.90 -4.61
C ARG A 655 -31.47 0.18 -4.38
N PRO A 656 -30.86 0.28 -3.17
CA PRO A 656 -29.87 1.31 -2.89
C PRO A 656 -28.53 1.01 -3.59
N VAL A 657 -27.89 2.05 -4.13
CA VAL A 657 -26.52 1.99 -4.69
C VAL A 657 -25.72 3.20 -4.20
N GLY A 658 -24.39 3.07 -4.14
CA GLY A 658 -23.47 4.10 -3.62
C GLY A 658 -22.25 4.34 -4.48
#